data_AF-A0A8H6SCK3-F1
#
_entry.id   AF-A0A8H6SCK3-F1
#
_cell.length_a   1.000
_cell.length_b   1.000
_cell.length_c   1.000
_cell.angle_alpha   90.00
_cell.angle_beta   90.00
_cell.angle_gamma   90.00
#
_symmetry.space_group_name_H-M   'P 1'
#
loop_
_entity.id
_entity.type
_entity.pdbx_description
1 polymer ?
#
loop_
_entity_poly.entity_id
_entity_poly.type
_entity_poly.pdbx_seq_one_letter_code
_entity_poly.pdbx_strand_id
1 'polypeptide(L)'
;MADNSPPDASSQLPPELLALIFTFTLPPTWAVRQRARLRISESPWYLTHVSSHWRAVAISTPSLWSRIAVTFMPGADASLAFPFPLLETQLKRASQLAVFFRGCESMLPARDENMDPQMKAFSLLLRYSNNWVEANLRVTSSLLGLLQQLQGRVSSLRRIWFRLDTPLMVLDDDPVDVFSDAPSLVDFGCLNQQRMTFMRFPKERLTRYSINGPMVWHRLVLTHAAMTLVEAYVWVDFEPTWPELPLAQSQQVIRLPYLRRLFISSPRILHHIDTPALEELGVAFGDQPEPGVADCHDLRDILAGYLSPERSACPLRRLLIHNYPAPDPIMQILRTHTHITELGLMVNSPEGVIGLEVVLATLVVDTSGQAAPVAPHLKHLFVACENDTTFDYTLYERVISSRFRARDKGAAFDAAVSVCTPDIGGHRITYQWLKKLKPHDCLYRFRFKADELAALVVALDIPPLFRTRTRSVFSDIELCYNRAQSAISEVVNALCKFLDDRWAHLLDFDTDGVLAPEMMQEYAAAISEAGAPLDSIWGFIDCTIRPICRPFDLQRIAYNGYKKVHALKFQAVTLPNGIIGHLFGPMEGRRNDNALLAESHLLEKAKEHAQKPGTNNTTPPAQRYFQIFGDPAYGISPLLQSPLSGQGRRTRDELAWNEAMAAVQIEVEHAFGGVVAKWPFLNSWWKHRVFSSPVGRYYRVAVLFTNAANCLHPNQTAQYFNCRPPSLHEYFHD
;
A
#
# COMPACT_ATOMS: atom_id res chain seq x y z
N MET A 1 26.45 -41.18 5.21
CA MET A 1 26.00 -40.92 3.83
C MET A 1 26.05 -39.42 3.63
N ALA A 2 26.65 -38.96 2.53
CA ALA A 2 26.77 -37.54 2.23
C ALA A 2 25.37 -36.91 2.09
N ASP A 3 25.21 -35.73 2.70
CA ASP A 3 24.02 -34.91 2.63
C ASP A 3 23.87 -34.37 1.20
N ASN A 4 22.96 -34.99 0.43
CA ASN A 4 22.60 -34.63 -0.94
C ASN A 4 21.43 -33.63 -0.96
N SER A 5 21.44 -32.64 -0.09
CA SER A 5 20.55 -31.49 -0.22
C SER A 5 20.99 -30.62 -1.40
N PRO A 6 20.09 -30.18 -2.30
CA PRO A 6 20.46 -29.32 -3.41
C PRO A 6 21.10 -28.03 -2.87
N PRO A 7 22.17 -27.52 -3.50
CA PRO A 7 22.80 -26.29 -3.03
C PRO A 7 21.78 -25.17 -2.98
N ASP A 8 21.60 -24.59 -1.79
CA ASP A 8 20.71 -23.45 -1.54
C ASP A 8 20.91 -22.40 -2.64
N ALA A 9 19.84 -21.97 -3.31
CA ALA A 9 19.90 -21.01 -4.42
C ALA A 9 20.65 -19.72 -4.02
N SER A 10 20.69 -19.39 -2.73
CA SER A 10 21.44 -18.26 -2.18
C SER A 10 22.96 -18.42 -2.22
N SER A 11 23.48 -19.65 -2.34
CA SER A 11 24.92 -19.97 -2.46
C SER A 11 25.45 -19.91 -3.89
N GLN A 12 24.56 -19.83 -4.89
CA GLN A 12 24.92 -19.76 -6.31
C GLN A 12 24.97 -18.32 -6.86
N LEU A 13 24.41 -17.35 -6.13
CA LEU A 13 24.39 -15.96 -6.56
C LEU A 13 25.72 -15.26 -6.24
N PRO A 14 26.32 -14.53 -7.19
CA PRO A 14 27.45 -13.65 -6.92
C PRO A 14 27.13 -12.64 -5.81
N PRO A 15 28.10 -12.32 -4.93
CA PRO A 15 27.94 -11.32 -3.86
C PRO A 15 27.34 -10.00 -4.32
N GLU A 16 27.63 -9.56 -5.55
CA GLU A 16 27.15 -8.31 -6.13
C GLU A 16 25.64 -8.34 -6.41
N LEU A 17 25.13 -9.46 -6.92
CA LEU A 17 23.70 -9.65 -7.16
C LEU A 17 22.95 -9.79 -5.84
N LEU A 18 23.53 -10.50 -4.88
CA LEU A 18 22.95 -10.64 -3.55
C LEU A 18 22.90 -9.30 -2.81
N ALA A 19 23.96 -8.49 -2.92
CA ALA A 19 24.00 -7.12 -2.41
C ALA A 19 22.91 -6.24 -3.05
N LEU A 20 22.72 -6.34 -4.37
CA LEU A 20 21.64 -5.64 -5.07
C LEU A 20 20.27 -6.06 -4.54
N ILE A 21 20.02 -7.37 -4.39
CA ILE A 21 18.76 -7.89 -3.81
C ILE A 21 18.54 -7.34 -2.41
N PHE A 22 19.58 -7.29 -1.57
CA PHE A 22 19.50 -6.74 -0.22
C PHE A 22 19.07 -5.27 -0.21
N THR A 23 19.45 -4.46 -1.21
CA THR A 23 19.01 -3.06 -1.26
C THR A 23 17.49 -2.92 -1.42
N PHE A 24 16.83 -3.87 -2.08
CA PHE A 24 15.37 -3.88 -2.24
C PHE A 24 14.62 -4.31 -0.97
N THR A 25 15.30 -4.88 0.02
CA THR A 25 14.69 -5.21 1.31
C THR A 25 14.71 -4.03 2.29
N LEU A 26 15.41 -2.95 1.95
CA LEU A 26 15.45 -1.76 2.78
C LEU A 26 14.05 -1.11 2.82
N PRO A 27 13.57 -0.72 4.00
CA PRO A 27 12.27 -0.08 4.13
C PRO A 27 12.19 1.22 3.32
N PRO A 28 11.01 1.58 2.79
CA PRO A 28 10.82 2.84 2.07
C PRO A 28 11.08 4.02 3.02
N THR A 29 11.57 5.13 2.47
CA THR A 29 12.05 6.31 3.24
C THR A 29 11.02 6.85 4.22
N TRP A 30 9.75 6.89 3.85
CA TRP A 30 8.67 7.33 4.76
C TRP A 30 8.48 6.39 5.95
N ALA A 31 8.67 5.07 5.77
CA ALA A 31 8.53 4.09 6.84
C ALA A 31 9.69 4.17 7.84
N VAL A 32 10.85 4.67 7.40
CA VAL A 32 12.02 4.95 8.23
C VAL A 32 11.80 6.22 9.06
N ARG A 33 11.12 7.24 8.51
CA ARG A 33 10.81 8.53 9.18
C ARG A 33 9.78 8.44 10.32
N GLN A 34 8.94 7.40 10.34
CA GLN A 34 7.95 7.19 11.41
C GLN A 34 8.46 6.33 12.57
N ARG A 35 9.72 5.87 12.52
CA ARG A 35 10.27 4.94 13.52
C ARG A 35 10.93 5.67 14.67
N ALA A 36 10.57 5.26 15.88
CA ALA A 36 11.20 5.76 17.10
C ALA A 36 12.63 5.22 17.33
N ARG A 37 12.96 3.96 16.94
CA ARG A 37 14.21 3.29 17.36
C ARG A 37 14.74 2.27 16.34
N LEU A 38 16.07 2.08 16.33
CA LEU A 38 16.77 1.01 15.58
C LEU A 38 16.53 -0.36 16.22
N ARG A 39 16.31 -1.40 15.40
CA ARG A 39 16.08 -2.79 15.87
C ARG A 39 16.90 -3.80 15.05
N ILE A 40 17.44 -4.80 15.74
CA ILE A 40 18.20 -5.90 15.10
C ILE A 40 17.30 -6.79 14.23
N SER A 41 16.00 -6.85 14.54
CA SER A 41 15.00 -7.62 13.79
C SER A 41 14.60 -6.99 12.45
N GLU A 42 15.24 -5.89 12.03
CA GLU A 42 14.87 -5.13 10.83
C GLU A 42 16.03 -5.04 9.84
N SER A 43 15.74 -4.72 8.57
CA SER A 43 16.79 -4.55 7.54
C SER A 43 17.64 -3.33 7.88
N PRO A 44 18.98 -3.35 7.71
CA PRO A 44 19.79 -4.46 7.15
C PRO A 44 20.28 -5.49 8.19
N TRP A 45 19.93 -5.33 9.47
CA TRP A 45 20.43 -6.18 10.56
C TRP A 45 20.03 -7.64 10.42
N TYR A 46 18.76 -7.95 10.11
CA TYR A 46 18.32 -9.34 9.98
C TYR A 46 19.09 -10.11 8.90
N LEU A 47 19.54 -9.43 7.83
CA LEU A 47 20.35 -10.04 6.77
C LEU A 47 21.67 -10.60 7.31
N THR A 48 22.20 -9.98 8.37
CA THR A 48 23.41 -10.44 9.04
C THR A 48 23.17 -11.65 9.95
N HIS A 49 21.93 -12.10 10.12
CA HIS A 49 21.57 -13.23 10.99
C HIS A 49 21.13 -14.48 10.21
N VAL A 50 21.07 -14.43 8.87
CA VAL A 50 20.61 -15.56 8.04
C VAL A 50 21.69 -16.64 7.88
N SER A 51 22.86 -16.29 7.35
CA SER A 51 23.99 -17.21 7.15
C SER A 51 25.33 -16.47 7.24
N SER A 52 26.45 -17.20 7.33
CA SER A 52 27.79 -16.61 7.31
C SER A 52 28.08 -15.88 5.99
N HIS A 53 27.63 -16.43 4.86
CA HIS A 53 27.75 -15.82 3.54
C HIS A 53 26.95 -14.52 3.45
N TRP A 54 25.66 -14.53 3.83
CA TRP A 54 24.81 -13.32 3.81
C TRP A 54 25.36 -12.24 4.74
N ARG A 55 25.88 -12.62 5.90
CA ARG A 55 26.53 -11.70 6.83
C ARG A 55 27.75 -11.04 6.19
N ALA A 56 28.61 -11.80 5.52
CA ALA A 56 29.78 -11.26 4.84
C ALA A 56 29.35 -10.25 3.75
N VAL A 57 28.41 -10.63 2.89
CA VAL A 57 27.89 -9.76 1.82
C VAL A 57 27.25 -8.50 2.39
N ALA A 58 26.34 -8.62 3.37
CA ALA A 58 25.66 -7.48 3.98
C ALA A 58 26.63 -6.51 4.67
N ILE A 59 27.64 -7.02 5.41
CA ILE A 59 28.66 -6.18 6.06
C ILE A 59 29.56 -5.51 5.01
N SER A 60 29.93 -6.22 3.94
CA SER A 60 30.76 -5.69 2.85
C SER A 60 30.04 -4.73 1.90
N THR A 61 28.75 -4.46 2.11
CA THR A 61 27.93 -3.59 1.26
C THR A 61 27.55 -2.29 2.00
N PRO A 62 28.34 -1.21 1.91
CA PRO A 62 28.12 0.02 2.67
C PRO A 62 26.78 0.72 2.42
N SER A 63 26.24 0.60 1.19
CA SER A 63 24.98 1.23 0.79
C SER A 63 23.78 0.72 1.61
N LEU A 64 23.83 -0.51 2.13
CA LEU A 64 22.78 -1.05 3.00
C LEU A 64 22.67 -0.30 4.34
N TRP A 65 23.78 0.27 4.82
CA TRP A 65 23.88 0.94 6.12
C TRP A 65 23.64 2.45 6.03
N SER A 66 23.54 2.98 4.81
CA SER A 66 23.50 4.41 4.49
C SER A 66 22.31 5.20 5.07
N ARG A 67 21.16 4.55 5.27
CA ARG A 67 19.94 5.23 5.74
C ARG A 67 19.80 5.12 7.25
N ILE A 68 19.87 6.26 7.93
CA ILE A 68 19.77 6.33 9.39
C ILE A 68 18.56 7.19 9.77
N ALA A 69 17.70 6.66 10.64
CA ALA A 69 16.67 7.46 11.29
C ALA A 69 16.70 7.32 12.80
N VAL A 70 16.63 8.47 13.46
CA VAL A 70 16.57 8.61 14.91
C VAL A 70 15.42 9.56 15.23
N THR A 71 14.39 9.06 15.92
CA THR A 71 13.18 9.85 16.20
C THR A 71 12.80 9.75 17.68
N PHE A 72 12.68 10.89 18.32
CA PHE A 72 12.14 11.05 19.67
C PHE A 72 10.71 11.60 19.55
N MET A 73 9.77 11.02 20.30
CA MET A 73 8.34 11.36 20.26
C MET A 73 7.79 11.53 21.68
N PRO A 74 6.80 12.42 21.88
CA PRO A 74 6.11 12.55 23.16
C PRO A 74 5.45 11.22 23.57
N GLY A 75 5.59 10.83 24.84
CA GLY A 75 4.95 9.62 25.38
C GLY A 75 5.60 8.29 24.97
N ALA A 76 6.77 8.33 24.30
CA ALA A 76 7.55 7.13 24.07
C ALA A 76 8.06 6.57 25.41
N ASP A 77 7.94 5.25 25.60
CA ASP A 77 8.31 4.58 26.84
C ASP A 77 9.78 4.87 27.23
N ALA A 78 9.95 5.74 28.22
CA ALA A 78 11.25 6.18 28.74
C ALA A 78 12.01 5.05 29.43
N SER A 79 11.33 3.94 29.77
CA SER A 79 11.94 2.77 30.43
C SER A 79 12.88 1.95 29.55
N LEU A 80 12.76 2.08 28.22
CA LEU A 80 13.55 1.32 27.26
C LEU A 80 14.73 2.17 26.74
N ALA A 81 15.95 1.78 27.13
CA ALA A 81 17.19 2.45 26.75
C ALA A 81 17.37 2.55 25.22
N PHE A 82 17.88 3.69 24.74
CA PHE A 82 18.21 3.89 23.33
C PHE A 82 19.44 3.05 22.93
N PRO A 83 19.41 2.30 21.82
CA PRO A 83 20.48 1.36 21.47
C PRO A 83 21.67 2.06 20.78
N PHE A 84 22.44 2.85 21.53
CA PHE A 84 23.61 3.58 21.02
C PHE A 84 24.64 2.70 20.29
N PRO A 85 24.98 1.48 20.76
CA PRO A 85 25.96 0.63 20.07
C PRO A 85 25.52 0.21 18.66
N LEU A 86 24.21 0.01 18.44
CA LEU A 86 23.67 -0.30 17.12
C LEU A 86 23.78 0.90 16.19
N LEU A 87 23.44 2.09 16.68
CA LEU A 87 23.59 3.33 15.91
C LEU A 87 25.05 3.55 15.51
N GLU A 88 25.99 3.43 16.46
CA GLU A 88 27.41 3.61 16.18
C GLU A 88 27.93 2.57 15.17
N THR A 89 27.53 1.31 15.31
CA THR A 89 27.95 0.25 14.40
C THR A 89 27.43 0.47 12.99
N GLN A 90 26.18 0.93 12.84
CA GLN A 90 25.63 1.27 11.53
C GLN A 90 26.37 2.47 10.90
N LEU A 91 26.63 3.52 11.68
CA LEU A 91 27.41 4.68 11.23
C LEU A 91 28.79 4.29 10.71
N LYS A 92 29.49 3.37 11.40
CA LYS A 92 30.82 2.88 10.99
C LYS A 92 30.81 2.10 9.67
N ARG A 93 29.69 1.45 9.33
CA ARG A 93 29.58 0.61 8.12
C ARG A 93 29.17 1.39 6.87
N ALA A 94 28.62 2.58 7.04
CA ALA A 94 28.17 3.41 5.94
C ALA A 94 29.30 4.30 5.39
N SER A 95 29.50 4.27 4.07
CA SER A 95 30.41 5.19 3.37
C SER A 95 29.74 6.53 3.06
N GLN A 96 28.42 6.52 2.84
CA GLN A 96 27.58 7.69 2.60
C GLN A 96 26.32 7.59 3.45
N LEU A 97 25.88 8.72 3.99
CA LEU A 97 24.81 8.78 4.98
C LEU A 97 23.65 9.66 4.50
N ALA A 98 22.44 9.09 4.58
CA ALA A 98 21.17 9.79 4.53
C ALA A 98 20.58 9.78 5.94
N VAL A 99 20.68 10.91 6.64
CA VAL A 99 20.32 11.04 8.05
C VAL A 99 18.95 11.69 8.21
N PHE A 100 18.08 11.05 8.98
CA PHE A 100 16.84 11.62 9.48
C PHE A 100 16.92 11.70 11.00
N PHE A 101 16.81 12.90 11.54
CA PHE A 101 16.79 13.12 12.98
C PHE A 101 15.56 13.93 13.36
N ARG A 102 14.82 13.47 14.37
CA ARG A 102 13.70 14.20 14.96
C ARG A 102 13.84 14.22 16.48
N GLY A 103 14.18 15.38 17.02
CA GLY A 103 14.15 15.66 18.46
C GLY A 103 12.74 15.96 18.96
N CYS A 104 12.59 16.06 20.28
CA CYS A 104 11.31 16.31 20.95
C CYS A 104 11.47 17.18 22.20
N GLU A 105 10.87 18.37 22.19
CA GLU A 105 10.92 19.33 23.31
C GLU A 105 10.31 18.79 24.61
N SER A 106 9.28 17.95 24.53
CA SER A 106 8.56 17.43 25.71
C SER A 106 9.30 16.30 26.45
N MET A 107 10.49 15.90 25.99
CA MET A 107 11.35 14.89 26.62
C MET A 107 12.43 15.55 27.49
N LEU A 108 12.12 16.66 28.19
CA LEU A 108 13.05 17.29 29.12
C LEU A 108 13.50 16.25 30.18
N PRO A 109 14.80 16.20 30.51
CA PRO A 109 15.32 15.18 31.40
C PRO A 109 14.60 15.22 32.75
N ALA A 110 14.22 14.05 33.26
CA ALA A 110 13.95 13.90 34.68
C ALA A 110 15.17 14.45 35.43
N ARG A 111 14.94 15.20 36.51
CA ARG A 111 15.94 16.06 37.17
C ARG A 111 17.19 15.35 37.67
N ASP A 112 17.29 14.03 37.57
CA ASP A 112 18.46 13.27 37.96
C ASP A 112 18.76 12.17 36.93
N GLU A 113 20.05 12.02 36.63
CA GLU A 113 20.73 10.98 35.84
C GLU A 113 21.10 11.29 34.36
N ASN A 114 22.42 11.40 34.13
CA ASN A 114 23.17 11.11 32.91
C ASN A 114 22.57 11.50 31.54
N MET A 115 23.03 12.64 31.00
CA MET A 115 23.03 13.06 29.58
C MET A 115 21.81 12.61 28.74
N ASP A 116 20.92 13.56 28.48
CA ASP A 116 19.77 13.45 27.58
C ASP A 116 20.04 12.51 26.37
N PRO A 117 19.29 11.40 26.22
CA PRO A 117 19.47 10.45 25.13
C PRO A 117 19.44 11.07 23.74
N GLN A 118 18.69 12.17 23.54
CA GLN A 118 18.65 12.87 22.26
C GLN A 118 19.97 13.61 21.99
N MET A 119 20.56 14.25 23.01
CA MET A 119 21.87 14.90 22.93
C MET A 119 22.95 13.90 22.57
N LYS A 120 22.94 12.73 23.23
CA LYS A 120 23.92 11.66 22.97
C LYS A 120 23.76 11.07 21.58
N ALA A 121 22.53 10.80 21.13
CA ALA A 121 22.28 10.26 19.80
C ALA A 121 22.68 11.26 18.70
N PHE A 122 22.33 12.53 18.88
CA PHE A 122 22.68 13.59 17.94
C PHE A 122 24.19 13.80 17.88
N SER A 123 24.88 13.90 19.02
CA SER A 123 26.35 13.99 19.08
C SER A 123 27.04 12.83 18.35
N LEU A 124 26.49 11.62 18.46
CA LEU A 124 27.01 10.45 17.75
C LEU A 124 26.85 10.58 16.23
N LEU A 125 25.70 11.10 15.75
CA LEU A 125 25.50 11.38 14.32
C LEU A 125 26.48 12.44 13.80
N LEU A 126 26.70 13.50 14.57
CA LEU A 126 27.61 14.60 14.23
C LEU A 126 29.07 14.14 14.05
N ARG A 127 29.50 13.11 14.78
CA ARG A 127 30.84 12.53 14.63
C ARG A 127 31.12 11.99 13.21
N TYR A 128 30.08 11.61 12.48
CA TYR A 128 30.17 11.05 11.12
C TYR A 128 29.59 12.00 10.05
N SER A 129 29.49 13.30 10.35
CA SER A 129 28.90 14.30 9.44
C SER A 129 29.61 14.43 8.10
N ASN A 130 30.92 14.15 8.04
CA ASN A 130 31.72 14.16 6.79
C ASN A 130 31.15 13.25 5.69
N ASN A 131 30.43 12.19 6.08
CA ASN A 131 29.84 11.23 5.16
C ASN A 131 28.39 11.56 4.79
N TRP A 132 27.82 12.64 5.31
CA TRP A 132 26.43 13.01 5.05
C TRP A 132 26.27 13.48 3.60
N VAL A 133 25.32 12.85 2.90
CA VAL A 133 24.89 13.20 1.54
C VAL A 133 23.49 13.80 1.57
N GLU A 134 22.62 13.27 2.43
CA GLU A 134 21.30 13.84 2.72
C GLU A 134 21.10 13.96 4.22
N ALA A 135 20.48 15.05 4.67
CA ALA A 135 20.09 15.22 6.06
C ALA A 135 18.70 15.86 6.17
N ASN A 136 17.88 15.36 7.08
CA ASN A 136 16.61 15.94 7.47
C ASN A 136 16.58 16.01 8.99
N LEU A 137 16.67 17.21 9.53
CA LEU A 137 16.92 17.49 10.94
C LEU A 137 15.76 18.32 11.48
N ARG A 138 15.01 17.74 12.42
CA ARG A 138 14.11 18.47 13.32
C ARG A 138 14.79 18.59 14.67
N VAL A 139 15.26 19.79 14.97
CA VAL A 139 16.14 20.10 16.09
C VAL A 139 15.37 20.86 17.16
N THR A 140 15.67 20.56 18.42
CA THR A 140 15.11 21.20 19.62
C THR A 140 16.04 22.30 20.12
N SER A 141 15.58 23.14 21.05
CA SER A 141 16.37 24.21 21.67
C SER A 141 17.66 23.69 22.30
N SER A 142 17.57 22.58 23.02
CA SER A 142 18.70 21.93 23.69
C SER A 142 19.80 21.44 22.74
N LEU A 143 19.44 21.11 21.49
CA LEU A 143 20.35 20.57 20.49
C LEU A 143 20.97 21.66 19.60
N LEU A 144 20.47 22.90 19.66
CA LEU A 144 20.87 23.97 18.77
C LEU A 144 22.38 24.26 18.84
N GLY A 145 22.95 24.33 20.05
CA GLY A 145 24.38 24.57 20.26
C GLY A 145 25.29 23.48 19.67
N LEU A 146 24.79 22.25 19.49
CA LEU A 146 25.58 21.17 18.88
C LEU A 146 25.72 21.32 17.36
N LEU A 147 24.85 22.09 16.70
CA LEU A 147 24.90 22.27 15.25
C LEU A 147 26.18 22.93 14.76
N GLN A 148 26.82 23.77 15.58
CA GLN A 148 28.10 24.40 15.25
C GLN A 148 29.19 23.36 14.91
N GLN A 149 29.09 22.14 15.45
CA GLN A 149 30.05 21.06 15.15
C GLN A 149 29.98 20.53 13.71
N LEU A 150 28.93 20.87 12.95
CA LEU A 150 28.82 20.53 11.53
C LEU A 150 29.68 21.42 10.63
N GLN A 151 30.07 22.60 11.11
CA GLN A 151 30.86 23.55 10.33
C GLN A 151 32.17 22.90 9.85
N GLY A 152 32.52 23.09 8.57
CA GLY A 152 33.66 22.44 7.93
C GLY A 152 33.57 20.91 7.74
N ARG A 153 32.47 20.26 8.10
CA ARG A 153 32.32 18.78 8.06
C ARG A 153 31.19 18.27 7.17
N VAL A 154 30.61 19.12 6.32
CA VAL A 154 29.44 18.78 5.49
C VAL A 154 29.71 18.94 4.00
N SER A 155 30.96 18.69 3.57
CA SER A 155 31.41 18.93 2.19
C SER A 155 30.70 18.07 1.14
N SER A 156 30.30 16.85 1.52
CA SER A 156 29.58 15.89 0.68
C SER A 156 28.06 16.10 0.67
N LEU A 157 27.54 17.02 1.48
CA LEU A 157 26.10 17.19 1.68
C LEU A 157 25.45 17.80 0.44
N ARG A 158 24.48 17.07 -0.13
CA ARG A 158 23.74 17.46 -1.35
C ARG A 158 22.34 17.95 -1.04
N ARG A 159 21.70 17.39 -0.01
CA ARG A 159 20.35 17.76 0.43
C ARG A 159 20.31 18.00 1.94
N ILE A 160 19.76 19.13 2.36
CA ILE A 160 19.46 19.41 3.77
C ILE A 160 18.03 19.89 3.93
N TRP A 161 17.30 19.32 4.89
CA TRP A 161 16.00 19.81 5.34
C TRP A 161 16.10 20.09 6.83
N PHE A 162 15.82 21.32 7.22
CA PHE A 162 15.96 21.77 8.59
C PHE A 162 14.63 22.29 9.14
N ARG A 163 14.32 21.94 10.38
CA ARG A 163 13.18 22.46 11.14
C ARG A 163 13.62 22.69 12.57
N LEU A 164 13.35 23.88 13.10
CA LEU A 164 13.53 24.20 14.50
C LEU A 164 12.16 24.07 15.20
N ASP A 165 12.10 23.30 16.27
CA ASP A 165 10.87 22.99 17.01
C ASP A 165 10.83 23.72 18.36
N THR A 166 11.30 24.97 18.38
CA THR A 166 11.47 25.80 19.58
C THR A 166 10.58 27.04 19.51
N PRO A 167 9.86 27.40 20.60
CA PRO A 167 9.12 28.65 20.69
C PRO A 167 10.03 29.87 20.52
N LEU A 168 9.58 30.86 19.75
CA LEU A 168 10.36 32.05 19.36
C LEU A 168 10.89 32.89 20.54
N MET A 169 10.32 32.74 21.72
CA MET A 169 10.63 33.53 22.91
C MET A 169 11.93 33.11 23.62
N VAL A 170 12.61 32.07 23.14
CA VAL A 170 13.71 31.37 23.87
C VAL A 170 15.06 31.44 23.12
N LEU A 171 15.14 32.13 21.98
CA LEU A 171 16.35 32.15 21.13
C LEU A 171 17.14 33.45 21.28
N ASP A 172 18.46 33.33 21.46
CA ASP A 172 19.41 34.44 21.32
C ASP A 172 19.60 34.82 19.84
N ASP A 173 19.98 36.08 19.56
CA ASP A 173 20.07 36.63 18.19
C ASP A 173 21.30 36.15 17.37
N ASP A 174 22.14 35.26 17.91
CA ASP A 174 23.40 34.86 17.28
C ASP A 174 23.21 34.04 15.98
N PRO A 175 23.90 34.39 14.88
CA PRO A 175 23.74 33.73 13.59
C PRO A 175 24.33 32.31 13.58
N VAL A 176 23.56 31.34 13.10
CA VAL A 176 23.96 29.93 13.00
C VAL A 176 24.61 29.65 11.64
N ASP A 177 25.92 29.88 11.53
CA ASP A 177 26.72 29.67 10.32
C ASP A 177 27.21 28.22 10.18
N VAL A 178 26.30 27.30 9.84
CA VAL A 178 26.58 25.86 9.89
C VAL A 178 26.79 25.24 8.50
N PHE A 179 26.06 25.70 7.49
CA PHE A 179 26.02 25.05 6.18
C PHE A 179 26.72 25.85 5.08
N SER A 180 27.39 26.96 5.41
CA SER A 180 28.18 27.76 4.45
C SER A 180 29.26 26.92 3.76
N ASP A 181 29.88 26.00 4.49
CA ASP A 181 30.95 25.10 4.00
C ASP A 181 30.43 23.82 3.30
N ALA A 182 29.23 23.84 2.71
CA ALA A 182 28.63 22.70 2.01
C ALA A 182 28.65 22.85 0.47
N PRO A 183 29.81 22.82 -0.21
CA PRO A 183 29.94 23.14 -1.64
C PRO A 183 29.17 22.23 -2.61
N SER A 184 28.75 21.05 -2.14
CA SER A 184 27.97 20.08 -2.93
C SER A 184 26.46 20.26 -2.81
N LEU A 185 26.01 21.24 -2.03
CA LEU A 185 24.60 21.43 -1.70
C LEU A 185 23.81 21.92 -2.93
N VAL A 186 22.75 21.18 -3.27
CA VAL A 186 21.89 21.45 -4.43
C VAL A 186 20.40 21.52 -4.08
N ASP A 187 20.01 21.07 -2.88
CA ASP A 187 18.62 20.95 -2.42
C ASP A 187 18.53 21.40 -0.94
N PHE A 188 17.90 22.54 -0.68
CA PHE A 188 17.83 23.16 0.65
C PHE A 188 16.38 23.39 1.10
N GLY A 189 15.99 22.84 2.25
CA GLY A 189 14.67 23.03 2.85
C GLY A 189 14.77 23.60 4.27
N CYS A 190 13.95 24.59 4.59
CA CYS A 190 13.81 25.16 5.93
C CYS A 190 12.34 25.48 6.26
N LEU A 191 11.78 24.87 7.31
CA LEU A 191 10.37 25.01 7.68
C LEU A 191 10.19 25.67 9.06
N ASN A 192 9.20 26.57 9.18
CA ASN A 192 8.69 27.16 10.41
C ASN A 192 9.71 28.04 11.18
N GLN A 193 10.17 29.14 10.58
CA GLN A 193 11.18 30.00 11.21
C GLN A 193 10.84 31.48 11.12
N GLN A 194 10.40 32.05 12.24
CA GLN A 194 10.17 33.49 12.32
C GLN A 194 11.40 34.27 12.82
N ARG A 195 12.43 33.59 13.31
CA ARG A 195 13.70 34.19 13.74
C ARG A 195 14.90 33.25 13.62
N MET A 196 15.23 32.79 12.41
CA MET A 196 16.62 32.39 12.18
C MET A 196 17.36 33.59 11.60
N THR A 197 18.08 34.27 12.48
CA THR A 197 19.17 35.15 12.11
C THR A 197 20.18 34.35 11.28
N PHE A 198 20.07 34.55 9.98
CA PHE A 198 21.02 34.20 8.92
C PHE A 198 21.74 32.85 9.03
N MET A 199 20.99 31.75 8.89
CA MET A 199 21.60 30.47 8.49
C MET A 199 22.29 30.67 7.13
N ARG A 200 23.61 30.63 7.12
CA ARG A 200 24.39 30.74 5.90
C ARG A 200 24.51 29.36 5.25
N PHE A 201 24.31 29.35 3.94
CA PHE A 201 24.47 28.20 3.06
C PHE A 201 24.83 28.69 1.66
N PRO A 202 25.49 27.87 0.84
CA PRO A 202 25.81 28.20 -0.55
C PRO A 202 24.52 28.21 -1.38
N LYS A 203 24.30 29.30 -2.09
CA LYS A 203 23.04 29.55 -2.83
C LYS A 203 23.23 29.33 -4.33
N GLU A 204 24.45 29.55 -4.81
CA GLU A 204 24.84 29.68 -6.23
C GLU A 204 24.70 28.36 -7.01
N ARG A 205 24.59 27.23 -6.31
CA ARG A 205 24.47 25.88 -6.89
C ARG A 205 23.11 25.24 -6.64
N LEU A 206 22.21 25.94 -5.95
CA LEU A 206 20.91 25.37 -5.60
C LEU A 206 20.09 25.13 -6.85
N THR A 207 19.62 23.89 -6.99
CA THR A 207 18.65 23.47 -8.01
C THR A 207 17.25 23.46 -7.44
N ARG A 208 17.11 23.26 -6.12
CA ARG A 208 15.83 23.27 -5.41
C ARG A 208 15.97 23.98 -4.08
N TYR A 209 14.95 24.76 -3.72
CA TYR A 209 14.83 25.22 -2.35
C TYR A 209 13.38 25.30 -1.88
N SER A 210 13.19 25.15 -0.57
CA SER A 210 11.89 25.27 0.08
C SER A 210 12.03 25.98 1.41
N ILE A 211 11.66 27.26 1.48
CA ILE A 211 11.79 28.06 2.70
C ILE A 211 10.41 28.55 3.11
N ASN A 212 10.11 28.43 4.40
CA ASN A 212 9.11 29.24 5.08
C ASN A 212 9.82 30.30 5.93
N GLY A 213 9.78 31.56 5.50
CA GLY A 213 10.48 32.67 6.14
C GLY A 213 10.21 34.04 5.49
N PRO A 214 10.94 35.10 5.92
CA PRO A 214 10.71 36.45 5.43
C PRO A 214 11.13 36.66 3.98
N MET A 215 10.47 37.59 3.29
CA MET A 215 10.66 37.83 1.85
C MET A 215 12.09 38.20 1.45
N VAL A 216 12.82 38.90 2.33
CA VAL A 216 14.25 39.25 2.14
C VAL A 216 15.08 38.02 1.77
N TRP A 217 14.80 36.87 2.37
CA TRP A 217 15.53 35.62 2.13
C TRP A 217 15.22 35.02 0.78
N HIS A 218 13.95 35.01 0.40
CA HIS A 218 13.54 34.54 -0.91
C HIS A 218 14.23 35.36 -1.99
N ARG A 219 14.23 36.69 -1.87
CA ARG A 219 14.94 37.56 -2.79
C ARG A 219 16.44 37.23 -2.88
N LEU A 220 17.10 37.04 -1.74
CA LEU A 220 18.52 36.69 -1.69
C LEU A 220 18.82 35.37 -2.42
N VAL A 221 18.06 34.31 -2.11
CA VAL A 221 18.24 32.99 -2.72
C VAL A 221 17.94 33.02 -4.21
N LEU A 222 16.82 33.63 -4.62
CA LEU A 222 16.43 33.74 -6.03
C LEU A 222 17.46 34.51 -6.84
N THR A 223 18.06 35.56 -6.27
CA THR A 223 19.10 36.35 -6.95
C THR A 223 20.39 35.53 -7.14
N HIS A 224 20.84 34.80 -6.12
CA HIS A 224 22.11 34.08 -6.18
C HIS A 224 22.01 32.74 -6.91
N ALA A 225 20.87 32.05 -6.82
CA ALA A 225 20.60 30.77 -7.48
C ALA A 225 19.99 30.93 -8.87
N ALA A 226 19.92 32.15 -9.41
CA ALA A 226 19.10 32.48 -10.58
C ALA A 226 19.36 31.58 -11.79
N MET A 227 20.62 31.22 -12.02
CA MET A 227 21.06 30.44 -13.19
C MET A 227 21.10 28.93 -12.96
N THR A 228 20.73 28.44 -11.78
CA THR A 228 20.77 27.01 -11.43
C THR A 228 19.44 26.47 -10.95
N LEU A 229 18.54 27.34 -10.50
CA LEU A 229 17.32 26.95 -9.83
C LEU A 229 16.29 26.35 -10.82
N VAL A 230 15.79 25.16 -10.49
CA VAL A 230 14.78 24.40 -11.25
C VAL A 230 13.45 24.35 -10.52
N GLU A 231 13.47 24.34 -9.19
CA GLU A 231 12.28 24.22 -8.34
C GLU A 231 12.37 25.12 -7.10
N ALA A 232 11.29 25.84 -6.80
CA ALA A 232 11.24 26.78 -5.69
C ALA A 232 9.92 26.68 -4.91
N TYR A 233 10.02 26.59 -3.59
CA TYR A 233 8.89 26.78 -2.68
C TYR A 233 9.16 28.00 -1.81
N VAL A 234 8.31 29.01 -1.97
CA VAL A 234 8.44 30.34 -1.37
C VAL A 234 7.23 30.57 -0.46
N TRP A 235 7.43 30.36 0.83
CA TRP A 235 6.38 30.50 1.82
C TRP A 235 6.70 31.63 2.79
N VAL A 236 5.76 32.55 2.96
CA VAL A 236 5.88 33.78 3.75
C VAL A 236 4.67 33.85 4.67
N ASP A 237 4.91 33.79 5.99
CA ASP A 237 3.82 33.69 6.98
C ASP A 237 3.35 35.05 7.56
N PHE A 238 4.22 36.07 7.71
CA PHE A 238 3.90 37.27 8.53
C PHE A 238 4.31 38.65 7.98
N GLU A 239 5.10 38.77 6.91
CA GLU A 239 5.49 40.08 6.35
C GLU A 239 5.38 40.10 4.81
N PRO A 240 4.32 40.71 4.24
CA PRO A 240 4.08 40.70 2.80
C PRO A 240 4.83 41.81 2.04
N THR A 241 5.54 42.72 2.70
CA THR A 241 6.23 43.83 2.02
C THR A 241 7.58 43.38 1.46
N TRP A 242 7.79 43.63 0.16
CA TRP A 242 9.08 43.43 -0.47
C TRP A 242 10.06 44.45 0.16
N PRO A 243 11.17 44.02 0.76
CA PRO A 243 12.09 44.94 1.43
C PRO A 243 12.65 45.96 0.44
N GLU A 244 12.49 47.25 0.76
CA GLU A 244 13.06 48.35 -0.02
C GLU A 244 14.60 48.31 0.11
N LEU A 245 15.26 47.99 -1.00
CA LEU A 245 16.71 48.16 -1.15
C LEU A 245 17.01 49.58 -1.64
N PRO A 246 18.25 50.07 -1.53
CA PRO A 246 18.67 51.33 -2.14
C PRO A 246 18.23 51.40 -3.61
N LEU A 247 17.73 52.55 -4.04
CA LEU A 247 17.04 52.83 -5.32
C LEU A 247 17.63 52.20 -6.59
N ALA A 248 18.93 51.90 -6.61
CA ALA A 248 19.60 51.26 -7.75
C ALA A 248 19.25 49.76 -7.95
N GLN A 249 18.79 49.06 -6.91
CA GLN A 249 18.48 47.62 -6.96
C GLN A 249 17.00 47.29 -6.78
N SER A 250 16.15 48.25 -6.39
CA SER A 250 14.73 48.02 -6.09
C SER A 250 13.88 47.66 -7.31
N GLN A 251 14.33 47.98 -8.53
CA GLN A 251 13.57 47.78 -9.78
C GLN A 251 14.03 46.58 -10.64
N GLN A 252 15.06 45.82 -10.23
CA GLN A 252 15.58 44.74 -11.06
C GLN A 252 14.74 43.47 -10.92
N VAL A 253 14.05 43.09 -12.01
CA VAL A 253 13.36 41.81 -12.13
C VAL A 253 14.41 40.68 -12.13
N ILE A 254 14.24 39.71 -11.23
CA ILE A 254 15.14 38.55 -11.12
C ILE A 254 14.75 37.54 -12.20
N ARG A 255 15.64 37.33 -13.17
CA ARG A 255 15.42 36.37 -14.25
C ARG A 255 15.87 34.96 -13.83
N LEU A 256 14.96 34.00 -13.87
CA LEU A 256 15.14 32.61 -13.48
C LEU A 256 14.90 31.70 -14.70
N PRO A 257 15.86 31.62 -15.64
CA PRO A 257 15.65 31.00 -16.95
C PRO A 257 15.44 29.48 -16.93
N TYR A 258 15.83 28.79 -15.86
CA TYR A 258 15.73 27.34 -15.73
C TYR A 258 14.64 26.88 -14.76
N LEU A 259 13.93 27.82 -14.12
CA LEU A 259 12.91 27.49 -13.14
C LEU A 259 11.70 26.88 -13.85
N ARG A 260 11.38 25.62 -13.50
CA ARG A 260 10.25 24.86 -14.07
C ARG A 260 9.08 24.74 -13.12
N ARG A 261 9.33 24.70 -11.81
CA ARG A 261 8.31 24.54 -10.77
C ARG A 261 8.42 25.64 -9.72
N LEU A 262 7.33 26.35 -9.48
CA LEU A 262 7.27 27.44 -8.50
C LEU A 262 6.01 27.30 -7.65
N PHE A 263 6.17 27.24 -6.33
CA PHE A 263 5.09 27.22 -5.36
C PHE A 263 5.23 28.43 -4.44
N ILE A 264 4.20 29.27 -4.33
CA ILE A 264 4.26 30.56 -3.62
C ILE A 264 3.06 30.70 -2.67
N SER A 265 3.27 31.27 -1.49
CA SER A 265 2.18 31.67 -0.59
C SER A 265 1.71 33.11 -0.80
N SER A 266 2.44 33.91 -1.59
CA SER A 266 2.09 35.29 -1.92
C SER A 266 2.32 35.55 -3.40
N PRO A 267 1.29 35.92 -4.18
CA PRO A 267 1.41 36.17 -5.62
C PRO A 267 2.26 37.41 -5.93
N ARG A 268 2.41 38.36 -5.00
CA ARG A 268 3.16 39.61 -5.20
C ARG A 268 4.63 39.40 -5.62
N ILE A 269 5.23 38.26 -5.24
CA ILE A 269 6.58 37.88 -5.69
C ILE A 269 6.71 37.84 -7.22
N LEU A 270 5.61 37.55 -7.92
CA LEU A 270 5.59 37.46 -9.37
C LEU A 270 5.90 38.81 -10.02
N HIS A 271 5.71 39.97 -9.37
CA HIS A 271 6.15 41.27 -9.88
C HIS A 271 7.66 41.44 -9.94
N HIS A 272 8.41 40.63 -9.20
CA HIS A 272 9.84 40.79 -9.03
C HIS A 272 10.66 39.70 -9.72
N ILE A 273 10.01 38.73 -10.37
CA ILE A 273 10.68 37.63 -11.06
C ILE A 273 10.20 37.49 -12.52
N ASP A 274 11.07 36.94 -13.37
CA ASP A 274 10.82 36.53 -14.75
C ASP A 274 11.22 35.04 -14.88
N THR A 275 10.32 34.17 -15.34
CA THR A 275 10.52 32.71 -15.33
C THR A 275 10.16 32.09 -16.69
N PRO A 276 10.96 32.31 -17.74
CA PRO A 276 10.56 31.96 -19.11
C PRO A 276 10.39 30.45 -19.37
N ALA A 277 10.92 29.59 -18.51
CA ALA A 277 10.80 28.13 -18.62
C ALA A 277 9.79 27.50 -17.64
N LEU A 278 8.94 28.30 -16.98
CA LEU A 278 8.03 27.79 -15.96
C LEU A 278 6.94 26.90 -16.56
N GLU A 279 6.84 25.66 -16.05
CA GLU A 279 5.89 24.64 -16.48
C GLU A 279 4.77 24.42 -15.44
N GLU A 280 5.07 24.65 -14.14
CA GLU A 280 4.18 24.43 -13.00
C GLU A 280 4.20 25.61 -12.04
N LEU A 281 3.02 26.17 -11.75
CA LEU A 281 2.81 27.25 -10.80
C LEU A 281 1.78 26.83 -9.75
N GLY A 282 2.16 26.86 -8.48
CA GLY A 282 1.27 26.71 -7.34
C GLY A 282 1.14 28.00 -6.55
N VAL A 283 -0.07 28.44 -6.27
CA VAL A 283 -0.36 29.62 -5.44
C VAL A 283 -1.25 29.20 -4.28
N ALA A 284 -0.78 29.43 -3.05
CA ALA A 284 -1.54 29.17 -1.84
C ALA A 284 -1.86 30.45 -1.10
N PHE A 285 -3.06 30.53 -0.54
CA PHE A 285 -3.53 31.64 0.28
C PHE A 285 -3.70 31.18 1.73
N GLY A 286 -3.43 32.05 2.70
CA GLY A 286 -3.59 31.74 4.12
C GLY A 286 -5.06 31.63 4.55
N ASP A 287 -5.32 30.95 5.67
CA ASP A 287 -6.67 30.61 6.17
C ASP A 287 -7.45 31.80 6.78
N GLN A 288 -6.84 32.98 6.89
CA GLN A 288 -7.48 34.19 7.43
C GLN A 288 -7.30 35.33 6.41
N PRO A 289 -8.34 35.73 5.66
CA PRO A 289 -8.32 37.04 5.02
C PRO A 289 -8.31 38.07 6.15
N GLU A 290 -7.32 38.97 6.19
CA GLU A 290 -7.39 40.09 7.13
C GLU A 290 -8.71 40.84 6.94
N PRO A 291 -9.46 41.15 8.02
CA PRO A 291 -10.73 41.83 7.90
C PRO A 291 -10.51 43.21 7.25
N GLY A 292 -11.01 43.39 6.03
CA GLY A 292 -10.91 44.65 5.28
C GLY A 292 -9.92 44.66 4.11
N VAL A 293 -9.17 43.59 3.86
CA VAL A 293 -8.30 43.49 2.68
C VAL A 293 -9.08 42.87 1.52
N ALA A 294 -9.57 43.73 0.63
CA ALA A 294 -10.21 43.35 -0.64
C ALA A 294 -9.17 42.87 -1.68
N ASP A 295 -8.36 41.85 -1.37
CA ASP A 295 -7.27 41.35 -2.24
C ASP A 295 -7.73 40.28 -3.27
N CYS A 296 -9.03 40.12 -3.50
CA CYS A 296 -9.51 39.19 -4.53
C CYS A 296 -9.22 39.67 -5.96
N HIS A 297 -8.88 40.95 -6.16
CA HIS A 297 -8.49 41.49 -7.47
C HIS A 297 -6.98 41.39 -7.74
N ASP A 298 -6.16 41.33 -6.68
CA ASP A 298 -4.70 41.24 -6.79
C ASP A 298 -4.26 40.02 -7.62
N LEU A 299 -4.82 38.83 -7.37
CA LEU A 299 -4.43 37.63 -8.13
C LEU A 299 -4.68 37.76 -9.63
N ARG A 300 -5.79 38.40 -10.02
CA ARG A 300 -6.16 38.61 -11.43
C ARG A 300 -5.10 39.43 -12.12
N ASP A 301 -4.80 40.60 -11.58
CA ASP A 301 -3.93 41.58 -12.24
C ASP A 301 -2.46 41.12 -12.18
N ILE A 302 -2.06 40.50 -11.07
CA ILE A 302 -0.72 39.93 -10.90
C ILE A 302 -0.47 38.79 -11.89
N LEU A 303 -1.36 37.80 -11.97
CA LEU A 303 -1.16 36.66 -12.88
C LEU A 303 -1.37 37.05 -14.34
N ALA A 304 -2.34 37.91 -14.65
CA ALA A 304 -2.55 38.39 -16.02
C ALA A 304 -1.34 39.19 -16.52
N GLY A 305 -0.77 40.07 -15.68
CA GLY A 305 0.45 40.80 -16.00
C GLY A 305 1.67 39.89 -16.11
N TYR A 306 1.81 38.91 -15.23
CA TYR A 306 2.93 37.97 -15.21
C TYR A 306 2.96 37.02 -16.42
N LEU A 307 1.81 36.43 -16.75
CA LEU A 307 1.68 35.48 -17.84
C LEU A 307 1.55 36.16 -19.21
N SER A 308 1.53 37.49 -19.25
CA SER A 308 1.51 38.25 -20.50
C SER A 308 2.71 37.88 -21.39
N PRO A 309 2.53 37.88 -22.73
CA PRO A 309 3.60 37.58 -23.69
C PRO A 309 4.82 38.50 -23.56
N GLU A 310 4.62 39.72 -23.04
CA GLU A 310 5.65 40.75 -22.89
C GLU A 310 6.55 40.52 -21.67
N ARG A 311 6.13 39.69 -20.70
CA ARG A 311 6.80 39.57 -19.41
C ARG A 311 7.53 38.25 -19.22
N SER A 312 6.82 37.12 -19.14
CA SER A 312 7.44 35.82 -18.89
C SER A 312 7.19 34.81 -20.01
N ALA A 313 6.09 34.93 -20.79
CA ALA A 313 5.73 34.04 -21.90
C ALA A 313 5.99 32.54 -21.65
N CYS A 314 5.78 32.07 -20.40
CA CYS A 314 6.22 30.77 -19.96
C CYS A 314 5.29 29.65 -20.46
N PRO A 315 5.80 28.42 -20.71
CA PRO A 315 5.02 27.30 -21.22
C PRO A 315 4.23 26.60 -20.09
N LEU A 316 3.39 27.36 -19.37
CA LEU A 316 2.72 26.89 -18.16
C LEU A 316 1.70 25.77 -18.47
N ARG A 317 1.97 24.55 -18.00
CA ARG A 317 1.12 23.37 -18.23
C ARG A 317 0.27 23.02 -17.02
N ARG A 318 0.78 23.28 -15.81
CA ARG A 318 0.13 22.93 -14.56
C ARG A 318 -0.08 24.16 -13.68
N LEU A 319 -1.33 24.37 -13.26
CA LEU A 319 -1.72 25.43 -12.34
C LEU A 319 -2.36 24.83 -11.09
N LEU A 320 -1.85 25.16 -9.92
CA LEU A 320 -2.36 24.72 -8.64
C LEU A 320 -2.78 25.95 -7.81
N ILE A 321 -3.99 25.96 -7.29
CA ILE A 321 -4.54 27.06 -6.50
C ILE A 321 -5.10 26.49 -5.20
N HIS A 322 -4.64 27.01 -4.07
CA HIS A 322 -5.03 26.56 -2.74
C HIS A 322 -5.60 27.72 -1.91
N ASN A 323 -6.82 27.57 -1.39
CA ASN A 323 -7.56 28.52 -0.54
C ASN A 323 -7.89 29.86 -1.19
N TYR A 324 -8.09 29.91 -2.52
CA TYR A 324 -8.49 31.15 -3.18
C TYR A 324 -10.02 31.34 -3.17
N PRO A 325 -10.53 32.47 -2.66
CA PRO A 325 -11.97 32.64 -2.44
C PRO A 325 -12.76 33.06 -3.69
N ALA A 326 -12.12 33.56 -4.76
CA ALA A 326 -12.83 34.18 -5.89
C ALA A 326 -12.74 33.37 -7.21
N PRO A 327 -13.85 33.08 -7.89
CA PRO A 327 -13.83 32.29 -9.12
C PRO A 327 -13.39 33.08 -10.37
N ASP A 328 -13.70 34.37 -10.46
CA ASP A 328 -13.53 35.17 -11.69
C ASP A 328 -12.07 35.22 -12.21
N PRO A 329 -11.06 35.44 -11.36
CA PRO A 329 -9.68 35.50 -11.81
C PRO A 329 -9.19 34.17 -12.38
N ILE A 330 -9.58 33.05 -11.75
CA ILE A 330 -9.25 31.70 -12.21
C ILE A 330 -9.87 31.46 -13.59
N MET A 331 -11.15 31.78 -13.76
CA MET A 331 -11.85 31.61 -15.03
C MET A 331 -11.21 32.42 -16.16
N GLN A 332 -10.79 33.65 -15.89
CA GLN A 332 -10.15 34.49 -16.90
C GLN A 332 -8.77 33.97 -17.32
N ILE A 333 -7.98 33.47 -16.37
CA ILE A 333 -6.69 32.81 -16.66
C ILE A 333 -6.91 31.60 -17.55
N LEU A 334 -7.88 30.74 -17.23
CA LEU A 334 -8.19 29.55 -18.02
C LEU A 334 -8.75 29.83 -19.42
N ARG A 335 -9.34 31.02 -19.63
CA ARG A 335 -9.76 31.51 -20.95
C ARG A 335 -8.61 32.05 -21.79
N THR A 336 -7.64 32.71 -21.14
CA THR A 336 -6.51 33.36 -21.82
C THR A 336 -5.34 32.40 -22.07
N HIS A 337 -5.12 31.43 -21.17
CA HIS A 337 -4.01 30.48 -21.20
C HIS A 337 -4.51 29.08 -21.54
N THR A 338 -4.95 28.90 -22.77
CA THR A 338 -5.61 27.67 -23.24
C THR A 338 -4.72 26.42 -23.25
N HIS A 339 -3.41 26.59 -23.13
CA HIS A 339 -2.39 25.54 -23.15
C HIS A 339 -2.22 24.79 -21.81
N ILE A 340 -2.90 25.23 -20.74
CA ILE A 340 -2.92 24.53 -19.46
C ILE A 340 -3.54 23.14 -19.62
N THR A 341 -2.80 22.11 -19.21
CA THR A 341 -3.21 20.71 -19.29
C THR A 341 -3.58 20.12 -17.93
N GLU A 342 -3.14 20.72 -16.83
CA GLU A 342 -3.38 20.23 -15.48
C GLU A 342 -3.81 21.36 -14.55
N LEU A 343 -4.93 21.18 -13.86
CA LEU A 343 -5.49 22.14 -12.91
C LEU A 343 -5.73 21.46 -11.57
N GLY A 344 -5.18 22.03 -10.50
CA GLY A 344 -5.46 21.62 -9.12
C GLY A 344 -6.12 22.75 -8.35
N LEU A 345 -7.27 22.47 -7.73
CA LEU A 345 -8.00 23.41 -6.90
C LEU A 345 -8.20 22.79 -5.51
N MET A 346 -7.72 23.46 -4.48
CA MET A 346 -7.80 22.97 -3.10
C MET A 346 -8.42 24.06 -2.22
N VAL A 347 -9.39 23.70 -1.39
CA VAL A 347 -10.11 24.66 -0.52
C VAL A 347 -10.32 24.11 0.89
N ASN A 348 -10.10 24.96 1.89
CA ASN A 348 -10.22 24.59 3.31
C ASN A 348 -11.38 25.34 4.02
N SER A 349 -12.08 26.24 3.33
CA SER A 349 -13.21 27.02 3.88
C SER A 349 -14.54 26.76 3.14
N PRO A 350 -15.70 26.89 3.83
CA PRO A 350 -17.02 26.77 3.20
C PRO A 350 -17.26 27.78 2.07
N GLU A 351 -16.79 29.02 2.20
CA GLU A 351 -16.90 30.05 1.16
C GLU A 351 -16.08 29.68 -0.08
N GLY A 352 -14.92 29.04 0.12
CA GLY A 352 -14.09 28.51 -0.96
C GLY A 352 -14.77 27.41 -1.76
N VAL A 353 -15.64 26.61 -1.13
CA VAL A 353 -16.43 25.57 -1.82
C VAL A 353 -17.38 26.18 -2.84
N ILE A 354 -18.05 27.28 -2.50
CA ILE A 354 -18.96 28.00 -3.43
C ILE A 354 -18.19 28.53 -4.63
N GLY A 355 -17.04 29.17 -4.40
CA GLY A 355 -16.16 29.66 -5.48
C GLY A 355 -15.65 28.51 -6.37
N LEU A 356 -15.25 27.40 -5.77
CA LEU A 356 -14.82 26.19 -6.48
C LEU A 356 -15.93 25.64 -7.39
N GLU A 357 -17.17 25.54 -6.91
CA GLU A 357 -18.31 25.09 -7.71
C GLU A 357 -18.57 26.00 -8.91
N VAL A 358 -18.45 27.33 -8.74
CA VAL A 358 -18.57 28.28 -9.86
C VAL A 358 -17.49 28.02 -10.91
N VAL A 359 -16.23 27.83 -10.51
CA VAL A 359 -15.15 27.48 -11.45
C VAL A 359 -15.44 26.17 -12.17
N LEU A 360 -15.85 25.12 -11.44
CA LEU A 360 -16.18 23.82 -12.02
C LEU A 360 -17.35 23.91 -13.02
N ALA A 361 -18.39 24.67 -12.71
CA ALA A 361 -19.52 24.89 -13.62
C ALA A 361 -19.07 25.46 -14.97
N THR A 362 -18.08 26.36 -14.97
CA THR A 362 -17.54 26.93 -16.23
C THR A 362 -16.62 26.00 -17.01
N LEU A 363 -16.13 24.93 -16.38
CA LEU A 363 -15.35 23.90 -17.06
C LEU A 363 -16.24 22.88 -17.79
N VAL A 364 -17.57 22.89 -17.58
CA VAL A 364 -18.51 22.05 -18.32
C VAL A 364 -18.56 22.51 -19.77
N VAL A 365 -18.35 21.59 -20.71
CA VAL A 365 -18.37 21.91 -22.15
C VAL A 365 -19.80 21.85 -22.67
N ASP A 366 -20.27 22.95 -23.25
CA ASP A 366 -21.55 22.97 -23.95
C ASP A 366 -21.43 22.26 -25.31
N THR A 367 -22.25 21.24 -25.51
CA THR A 367 -22.29 20.46 -26.75
C THR A 367 -23.13 21.09 -27.86
N SER A 368 -23.74 22.25 -27.60
CA SER A 368 -24.52 23.05 -28.55
C SER A 368 -23.67 23.86 -29.55
N GLY A 369 -22.36 24.04 -29.27
CA GLY A 369 -21.41 24.69 -30.18
C GLY A 369 -21.40 26.23 -30.16
N GLN A 370 -22.14 26.89 -29.26
CA GLN A 370 -22.26 28.36 -29.25
C GLN A 370 -21.09 29.12 -28.57
N ALA A 371 -20.27 28.45 -27.75
CA ALA A 371 -19.14 29.08 -27.05
C ALA A 371 -17.90 28.17 -27.01
N ALA A 372 -16.71 28.76 -27.16
CA ALA A 372 -15.45 28.03 -27.06
C ALA A 372 -15.24 27.50 -25.62
N PRO A 373 -14.82 26.23 -25.45
CA PRO A 373 -14.64 25.66 -24.12
C PRO A 373 -13.48 26.33 -23.38
N VAL A 374 -13.72 26.70 -22.11
CA VAL A 374 -12.67 27.21 -21.20
C VAL A 374 -11.63 26.11 -20.98
N ALA A 375 -10.33 26.42 -20.93
CA ALA A 375 -9.24 25.43 -20.81
C ALA A 375 -9.40 24.21 -21.74
N PRO A 376 -9.37 24.40 -23.08
CA PRO A 376 -9.70 23.35 -24.05
C PRO A 376 -8.75 22.14 -24.00
N HIS A 377 -7.51 22.32 -23.53
CA HIS A 377 -6.49 21.26 -23.46
C HIS A 377 -6.34 20.61 -22.08
N LEU A 378 -7.26 20.90 -21.14
CA LEU A 378 -7.24 20.33 -19.80
C LEU A 378 -7.40 18.80 -19.83
N LYS A 379 -6.40 18.07 -19.31
CA LYS A 379 -6.33 16.60 -19.22
C LYS A 379 -6.50 16.07 -17.81
N HIS A 380 -5.96 16.79 -16.83
CA HIS A 380 -5.98 16.40 -15.43
C HIS A 380 -6.62 17.50 -14.59
N LEU A 381 -7.63 17.13 -13.81
CA LEU A 381 -8.28 18.01 -12.84
C LEU A 381 -8.15 17.35 -11.47
N PHE A 382 -7.60 18.08 -10.51
CA PHE A 382 -7.49 17.67 -9.12
C PHE A 382 -8.30 18.64 -8.26
N VAL A 383 -9.21 18.11 -7.45
CA VAL A 383 -10.04 18.90 -6.54
C VAL A 383 -9.92 18.30 -5.14
N ALA A 384 -9.65 19.12 -4.14
CA ALA A 384 -9.62 18.70 -2.74
C ALA A 384 -10.35 19.72 -1.84
N CYS A 385 -11.12 19.20 -0.89
CA CYS A 385 -11.80 19.99 0.14
C CYS A 385 -11.49 19.38 1.52
N GLU A 386 -11.02 20.19 2.48
CA GLU A 386 -10.66 19.70 3.83
C GLU A 386 -11.90 19.30 4.67
N ASN A 387 -13.10 19.81 4.30
CA ASN A 387 -14.40 19.48 4.91
C ASN A 387 -15.41 19.03 3.83
N ASP A 388 -15.35 17.74 3.49
CA ASP A 388 -16.00 17.11 2.33
C ASP A 388 -17.54 16.92 2.42
N THR A 389 -18.21 17.50 3.42
CA THR A 389 -19.65 17.26 3.64
C THR A 389 -20.57 18.13 2.79
N THR A 390 -20.05 19.17 2.15
CA THR A 390 -20.84 20.17 1.40
C THR A 390 -20.54 20.24 -0.09
N PHE A 391 -19.55 19.51 -0.61
CA PHE A 391 -19.14 19.60 -2.01
C PHE A 391 -20.05 18.79 -2.94
N ASP A 392 -20.61 19.42 -3.98
CA ASP A 392 -21.43 18.72 -4.98
C ASP A 392 -20.57 17.93 -5.98
N TYR A 393 -20.35 16.65 -5.67
CA TYR A 393 -19.68 15.70 -6.55
C TYR A 393 -20.35 15.51 -7.91
N THR A 394 -21.65 15.81 -8.06
CA THR A 394 -22.34 15.66 -9.34
C THR A 394 -21.85 16.70 -10.36
N LEU A 395 -21.47 17.89 -9.91
CA LEU A 395 -20.89 18.92 -10.76
C LEU A 395 -19.52 18.51 -11.31
N TYR A 396 -18.69 17.91 -10.45
CA TYR A 396 -17.40 17.35 -10.85
C TYR A 396 -17.56 16.23 -11.90
N GLU A 397 -18.52 15.32 -11.70
CA GLU A 397 -18.85 14.27 -12.68
C GLU A 397 -19.33 14.84 -14.02
N ARG A 398 -20.11 15.94 -14.00
CA ARG A 398 -20.59 16.63 -15.20
C ARG A 398 -19.45 17.27 -16.00
N VAL A 399 -18.45 17.85 -15.33
CA VAL A 399 -17.24 18.39 -15.98
C VAL A 399 -16.50 17.28 -16.73
N ILE A 400 -16.25 16.15 -16.07
CA ILE A 400 -15.55 15.00 -16.68
C ILE A 400 -16.35 14.46 -17.87
N SER A 401 -17.65 14.23 -17.68
CA SER A 401 -18.52 13.63 -18.69
C SER A 401 -18.67 14.52 -19.94
N SER A 402 -18.84 15.83 -19.76
CA SER A 402 -18.99 16.77 -20.89
C SER A 402 -17.72 16.88 -21.73
N ARG A 403 -16.54 16.92 -21.10
CA ARG A 403 -15.24 16.97 -21.79
C ARG A 403 -14.89 15.69 -22.51
N PHE A 404 -15.23 14.54 -21.95
CA PHE A 404 -15.06 13.25 -22.63
C PHE A 404 -15.88 13.20 -23.92
N ARG A 405 -17.17 13.58 -23.85
CA ARG A 405 -18.07 13.63 -25.02
C ARG A 405 -17.63 14.64 -26.09
N ALA A 406 -17.08 15.79 -25.69
CA ALA A 406 -16.57 16.80 -26.62
C ALA A 406 -15.33 16.30 -27.38
N ARG A 407 -14.47 15.50 -26.73
CA ARG A 407 -13.28 14.89 -27.36
C ARG A 407 -13.66 13.83 -28.39
N ASP A 408 -14.70 13.04 -28.12
CA ASP A 408 -15.26 12.07 -29.07
C ASP A 408 -15.89 12.75 -30.31
N LYS A 409 -16.54 13.90 -30.14
CA LYS A 409 -17.10 14.70 -31.25
C LYS A 409 -16.03 15.40 -32.09
N GLY A 410 -14.96 15.92 -31.46
CA GLY A 410 -13.83 16.54 -32.18
C GLY A 410 -13.03 15.53 -33.01
N ALA A 411 -12.90 14.29 -32.53
CA ALA A 411 -12.27 13.19 -33.26
C ALA A 411 -13.11 12.69 -34.46
N ALA A 412 -14.41 13.02 -34.50
CA ALA A 412 -15.31 12.62 -35.59
C ALA A 412 -15.20 13.51 -36.85
N PHE A 413 -14.62 14.71 -36.74
CA PHE A 413 -14.47 15.63 -37.88
C PHE A 413 -13.21 15.38 -38.73
N ASP A 414 -12.15 14.81 -38.15
CA ASP A 414 -10.86 14.57 -38.84
C ASP A 414 -10.70 13.15 -39.42
N ALA A 415 -11.63 12.23 -39.22
CA ALA A 415 -11.45 10.81 -39.52
C ALA A 415 -12.46 10.24 -40.54
N ALA A 416 -12.69 10.95 -41.64
CA ALA A 416 -13.33 10.38 -42.83
C ALA A 416 -12.33 9.55 -43.66
N VAL A 417 -11.68 8.55 -43.06
CA VAL A 417 -11.03 7.44 -43.76
C VAL A 417 -11.15 6.19 -42.88
N SER A 418 -11.78 5.16 -43.47
CA SER A 418 -11.87 3.81 -42.92
C SER A 418 -10.51 3.26 -42.46
N VAL A 419 -10.51 2.65 -41.27
CA VAL A 419 -9.69 1.54 -40.75
C VAL A 419 -9.17 1.82 -39.33
N CYS A 420 -9.52 0.89 -38.46
CA CYS A 420 -9.18 0.73 -37.05
C CYS A 420 -7.70 1.02 -36.69
N THR A 421 -7.46 1.67 -35.55
CA THR A 421 -6.20 1.55 -34.78
C THR A 421 -6.47 1.44 -33.25
N PRO A 422 -6.14 0.30 -32.60
CA PRO A 422 -6.15 0.02 -31.13
C PRO A 422 -4.83 0.50 -30.45
N ASP A 423 -4.54 0.52 -29.13
CA ASP A 423 -4.75 -0.42 -27.99
C ASP A 423 -4.66 0.31 -26.60
N ILE A 424 -5.53 -0.05 -25.65
CA ILE A 424 -5.12 -0.39 -24.27
C ILE A 424 -5.39 -1.88 -24.18
N GLY A 425 -4.33 -2.69 -24.33
CA GLY A 425 -4.39 -4.11 -24.66
C GLY A 425 -5.20 -4.97 -23.68
N GLY A 426 -6.49 -5.11 -23.96
CA GLY A 426 -7.41 -6.05 -23.33
C GLY A 426 -8.58 -6.29 -24.26
N HIS A 427 -8.65 -7.46 -24.87
CA HIS A 427 -9.81 -7.87 -25.66
C HIS A 427 -11.00 -8.16 -24.75
N ARG A 428 -12.19 -7.62 -25.05
CA ARG A 428 -13.42 -7.96 -24.35
C ARG A 428 -13.61 -9.48 -24.34
N ILE A 429 -13.54 -10.05 -23.15
CA ILE A 429 -13.71 -11.49 -22.90
C ILE A 429 -15.20 -11.78 -22.95
N THR A 430 -15.69 -12.07 -24.15
CA THR A 430 -17.02 -12.62 -24.37
C THR A 430 -16.94 -14.14 -24.53
N TYR A 431 -18.07 -14.83 -24.48
CA TYR A 431 -18.10 -16.26 -24.79
C TYR A 431 -17.53 -16.58 -26.19
N GLN A 432 -17.78 -15.71 -27.17
CA GLN A 432 -17.20 -15.82 -28.51
C GLN A 432 -15.68 -15.61 -28.52
N TRP A 433 -15.15 -14.76 -27.65
CA TRP A 433 -13.71 -14.59 -27.49
C TRP A 433 -13.06 -15.78 -26.79
N LEU A 434 -13.68 -16.30 -25.73
CA LEU A 434 -13.19 -17.50 -25.03
C LEU A 434 -13.06 -18.68 -25.98
N LYS A 435 -14.05 -18.87 -26.88
CA LYS A 435 -14.00 -19.91 -27.92
C LYS A 435 -12.86 -19.76 -28.92
N LYS A 436 -12.23 -18.58 -29.04
CA LYS A 436 -11.07 -18.36 -29.92
C LYS A 436 -9.74 -18.74 -29.26
N LEU A 437 -9.70 -18.86 -27.93
CA LEU A 437 -8.48 -19.27 -27.23
C LEU A 437 -8.23 -20.76 -27.42
N LYS A 438 -6.95 -21.13 -27.52
CA LYS A 438 -6.57 -22.54 -27.41
C LYS A 438 -6.87 -23.03 -25.99
N PRO A 439 -7.24 -24.31 -25.80
CA PRO A 439 -7.56 -24.84 -24.47
C PRO A 439 -6.48 -24.58 -23.41
N HIS A 440 -5.20 -24.71 -23.78
CA HIS A 440 -4.08 -24.46 -22.86
C HIS A 440 -3.97 -22.97 -22.45
N ASP A 441 -4.23 -22.03 -23.36
CA ASP A 441 -4.24 -20.59 -23.05
C ASP A 441 -5.39 -20.24 -22.11
N CYS A 442 -6.54 -20.87 -22.31
CA CYS A 442 -7.72 -20.70 -21.45
C CYS A 442 -7.45 -21.22 -20.03
N LEU A 443 -6.88 -22.42 -19.90
CA LEU A 443 -6.47 -23.01 -18.62
C LEU A 443 -5.40 -22.16 -17.91
N TYR A 444 -4.41 -21.66 -18.65
CA TYR A 444 -3.37 -20.78 -18.10
C TYR A 444 -3.94 -19.45 -17.57
N ARG A 445 -4.99 -18.91 -18.19
CA ARG A 445 -5.59 -17.63 -17.78
C ARG A 445 -6.65 -17.77 -16.70
N PHE A 446 -7.52 -18.77 -16.82
CA PHE A 446 -8.74 -18.89 -16.02
C PHE A 446 -8.81 -20.14 -15.15
N ARG A 447 -7.85 -21.07 -15.28
CA ARG A 447 -7.86 -22.41 -14.65
C ARG A 447 -8.93 -23.36 -15.18
N PHE A 448 -9.71 -22.91 -16.17
CA PHE A 448 -10.79 -23.67 -16.83
C PHE A 448 -10.70 -23.47 -18.36
N LYS A 449 -11.19 -24.44 -19.12
CA LYS A 449 -11.45 -24.28 -20.56
C LYS A 449 -12.70 -23.42 -20.81
N ALA A 450 -12.90 -23.01 -22.06
CA ALA A 450 -13.99 -22.09 -22.43
C ALA A 450 -15.40 -22.69 -22.22
N ASP A 451 -15.55 -23.97 -22.54
CA ASP A 451 -16.76 -24.77 -22.30
C ASP A 451 -16.97 -25.03 -20.81
N GLU A 452 -15.89 -25.34 -20.08
CA GLU A 452 -15.90 -25.53 -18.63
C GLU A 452 -16.31 -24.24 -17.89
N LEU A 453 -15.86 -23.06 -18.33
CA LEU A 453 -16.32 -21.78 -17.79
C LEU A 453 -17.81 -21.54 -18.01
N ALA A 454 -18.34 -21.96 -19.16
CA ALA A 454 -19.77 -21.87 -19.45
C ALA A 454 -20.58 -22.76 -18.49
N ALA A 455 -20.15 -24.01 -18.32
CA ALA A 455 -20.77 -24.94 -17.39
C ALA A 455 -20.70 -24.42 -15.95
N LEU A 456 -19.58 -23.80 -15.57
CA LEU A 456 -19.39 -23.22 -14.24
C LEU A 456 -20.33 -22.05 -13.98
N VAL A 457 -20.54 -21.15 -14.96
CA VAL A 457 -21.50 -20.04 -14.82
C VAL A 457 -22.92 -20.55 -14.55
N VAL A 458 -23.31 -21.61 -15.24
CA VAL A 458 -24.62 -22.27 -15.05
C VAL A 458 -24.69 -22.94 -13.69
N ALA A 459 -23.70 -23.75 -13.33
CA ALA A 459 -23.68 -24.48 -12.07
C ALA A 459 -23.65 -23.55 -10.84
N LEU A 460 -23.00 -22.39 -10.95
CA LEU A 460 -22.94 -21.39 -9.88
C LEU A 460 -24.18 -20.50 -9.78
N ASP A 461 -25.16 -20.69 -10.66
CA ASP A 461 -26.41 -19.91 -10.71
C ASP A 461 -26.13 -18.39 -10.85
N ILE A 462 -25.12 -18.03 -11.64
CA ILE A 462 -24.76 -16.62 -11.84
C ILE A 462 -25.79 -16.00 -12.81
N PRO A 463 -26.46 -14.90 -12.42
CA PRO A 463 -27.47 -14.29 -13.28
C PRO A 463 -26.82 -13.71 -14.55
N PRO A 464 -27.51 -13.77 -15.70
CA PRO A 464 -27.00 -13.22 -16.97
C PRO A 464 -26.63 -11.73 -16.91
N LEU A 465 -27.29 -10.99 -16.01
CA LEU A 465 -26.98 -9.59 -15.71
C LEU A 465 -26.83 -9.43 -14.19
N PHE A 466 -25.62 -9.09 -13.77
CA PHE A 466 -25.28 -8.83 -12.38
C PHE A 466 -25.28 -7.32 -12.11
N ARG A 467 -26.14 -6.87 -11.17
CA ARG A 467 -26.26 -5.44 -10.82
C ARG A 467 -25.63 -5.16 -9.46
N THR A 468 -24.75 -4.18 -9.39
CA THR A 468 -24.10 -3.76 -8.14
C THR A 468 -24.86 -2.63 -7.43
N ARG A 469 -24.42 -2.26 -6.23
CA ARG A 469 -25.07 -1.22 -5.39
C ARG A 469 -25.03 0.16 -6.06
N THR A 470 -23.98 0.48 -6.80
CA THR A 470 -23.86 1.70 -7.61
C THR A 470 -24.61 1.65 -8.94
N ARG A 471 -25.46 0.64 -9.14
CA ARG A 471 -26.23 0.38 -10.38
C ARG A 471 -25.35 0.07 -11.60
N SER A 472 -24.09 -0.30 -11.40
CA SER A 472 -23.26 -0.85 -12.47
C SER A 472 -23.81 -2.22 -12.88
N VAL A 473 -23.90 -2.47 -14.19
CA VAL A 473 -24.44 -3.72 -14.76
C VAL A 473 -23.32 -4.44 -15.48
N PHE A 474 -23.15 -5.73 -15.17
CA PHE A 474 -22.14 -6.62 -15.74
C PHE A 474 -22.82 -7.86 -16.32
N SER A 475 -22.30 -8.41 -17.43
CA SER A 475 -22.71 -9.74 -17.87
C SER A 475 -22.04 -10.84 -17.04
N ASP A 476 -22.61 -12.03 -17.09
CA ASP A 476 -22.09 -13.27 -16.50
C ASP A 476 -20.62 -13.59 -16.87
N ILE A 477 -20.19 -13.25 -18.09
CA ILE A 477 -18.80 -13.36 -18.56
C ILE A 477 -18.34 -12.02 -19.16
N GLU A 478 -17.51 -11.27 -18.41
CA GLU A 478 -16.85 -10.05 -18.91
C GLU A 478 -15.60 -9.71 -18.06
N LEU A 479 -14.45 -9.48 -18.72
CA LEU A 479 -13.18 -9.15 -18.02
C LEU A 479 -12.52 -7.84 -18.47
N CYS A 480 -12.86 -7.30 -19.65
CA CYS A 480 -12.40 -5.96 -20.02
C CYS A 480 -13.45 -4.98 -19.58
N TYR A 481 -13.17 -4.40 -18.41
CA TYR A 481 -14.18 -3.60 -17.78
C TYR A 481 -14.42 -2.29 -18.51
N ASN A 482 -13.49 -1.67 -19.24
CA ASN A 482 -13.67 -0.29 -19.76
C ASN A 482 -14.44 0.62 -18.76
N ARG A 483 -14.12 0.45 -17.48
CA ARG A 483 -14.81 1.04 -16.32
C ARG A 483 -13.75 1.39 -15.30
N ALA A 484 -14.10 2.32 -14.42
CA ALA A 484 -13.26 2.73 -13.33
C ALA A 484 -12.88 1.53 -12.43
N GLN A 485 -11.68 1.57 -11.86
CA GLN A 485 -11.18 0.56 -10.93
C GLN A 485 -12.14 0.30 -9.75
N SER A 486 -12.87 1.33 -9.31
CA SER A 486 -13.91 1.22 -8.28
C SER A 486 -15.05 0.29 -8.68
N ALA A 487 -15.56 0.40 -9.91
CA ALA A 487 -16.63 -0.45 -10.43
C ALA A 487 -16.18 -1.92 -10.55
N ILE A 488 -14.93 -2.15 -10.94
CA ILE A 488 -14.32 -3.49 -11.00
C ILE A 488 -14.24 -4.10 -9.60
N SER A 489 -13.71 -3.34 -8.64
CA SER A 489 -13.61 -3.77 -7.25
C SER A 489 -14.99 -4.08 -6.66
N GLU A 490 -15.98 -3.25 -6.98
CA GLU A 490 -17.36 -3.44 -6.50
C GLU A 490 -17.99 -4.71 -7.06
N VAL A 491 -17.91 -4.98 -8.36
CA VAL A 491 -18.50 -6.20 -8.95
C VAL A 491 -17.83 -7.46 -8.43
N VAL A 492 -16.51 -7.47 -8.31
CA VAL A 492 -15.79 -8.63 -7.76
C VAL A 492 -16.23 -8.90 -6.33
N ASN A 493 -16.36 -7.86 -5.51
CA ASN A 493 -16.81 -8.01 -4.13
C ASN A 493 -18.27 -8.46 -4.03
N ALA A 494 -19.13 -7.92 -4.89
CA ALA A 494 -20.54 -8.27 -4.91
C ALA A 494 -20.76 -9.71 -5.40
N LEU A 495 -20.04 -10.15 -6.43
CA LEU A 495 -20.07 -11.53 -6.91
C LEU A 495 -19.52 -12.50 -5.86
N CYS A 496 -18.39 -12.18 -5.22
CA CYS A 496 -17.85 -13.00 -4.13
C CYS A 496 -18.85 -13.16 -2.97
N LYS A 497 -19.56 -12.08 -2.63
CA LYS A 497 -20.61 -12.14 -1.60
C LYS A 497 -21.79 -13.00 -2.05
N PHE A 498 -22.27 -12.83 -3.27
CA PHE A 498 -23.36 -13.63 -3.85
C PHE A 498 -23.03 -15.12 -3.83
N LEU A 499 -21.86 -15.51 -4.36
CA LEU A 499 -21.45 -16.91 -4.44
C LEU A 499 -21.31 -17.55 -3.05
N ASP A 500 -20.71 -16.82 -2.11
CA ASP A 500 -20.56 -17.31 -0.74
C ASP A 500 -21.91 -17.40 -0.01
N ASP A 501 -22.82 -16.43 -0.20
CA ASP A 501 -24.18 -16.51 0.38
C ASP A 501 -25.00 -17.66 -0.25
N ARG A 502 -24.88 -17.89 -1.56
CA ARG A 502 -25.64 -18.91 -2.31
C ARG A 502 -25.20 -20.34 -2.03
N TRP A 503 -23.89 -20.54 -1.85
CA TRP A 503 -23.27 -21.87 -1.80
C TRP A 503 -22.53 -22.15 -0.48
N ALA A 504 -22.82 -21.38 0.58
CA ALA A 504 -22.20 -21.58 1.90
C ALA A 504 -22.52 -22.95 2.50
N HIS A 505 -23.71 -23.51 2.24
CA HIS A 505 -24.17 -24.80 2.76
C HIS A 505 -23.28 -25.96 2.29
N LEU A 506 -22.77 -25.90 1.06
CA LEU A 506 -21.83 -26.90 0.51
C LEU A 506 -20.48 -26.96 1.25
N LEU A 507 -20.17 -25.93 2.06
CA LEU A 507 -18.98 -25.87 2.88
C LEU A 507 -19.29 -26.13 4.37
N ASP A 508 -20.54 -26.37 4.73
CA ASP A 508 -21.01 -26.48 6.11
C ASP A 508 -21.54 -27.87 6.48
N PHE A 509 -20.77 -28.91 6.12
CA PHE A 509 -21.10 -30.32 6.36
C PHE A 509 -22.31 -30.78 5.53
N ASP A 510 -22.12 -30.82 4.21
CA ASP A 510 -23.13 -31.19 3.21
C ASP A 510 -23.53 -32.68 3.32
N THR A 511 -24.59 -32.97 4.08
CA THR A 511 -25.09 -34.34 4.33
C THR A 511 -25.86 -34.95 3.18
N ASP A 512 -26.28 -34.16 2.20
CA ASP A 512 -27.04 -34.64 1.04
C ASP A 512 -26.13 -34.90 -0.17
N GLY A 513 -24.90 -34.38 -0.15
CA GLY A 513 -23.87 -34.62 -1.14
C GLY A 513 -22.59 -35.23 -0.57
N VAL A 514 -21.53 -34.43 -0.48
CA VAL A 514 -20.16 -34.96 -0.30
C VAL A 514 -19.90 -35.54 1.09
N LEU A 515 -20.75 -35.29 2.07
CA LEU A 515 -20.70 -35.84 3.42
C LEU A 515 -21.97 -36.62 3.79
N ALA A 516 -22.64 -37.21 2.79
CA ALA A 516 -23.64 -38.23 3.04
C ALA A 516 -23.02 -39.44 3.78
N PRO A 517 -23.79 -40.13 4.66
CA PRO A 517 -23.27 -41.26 5.45
C PRO A 517 -22.63 -42.37 4.61
N GLU A 518 -23.17 -42.65 3.42
CA GLU A 518 -22.65 -43.64 2.48
C GLU A 518 -21.27 -43.24 1.95
N MET A 519 -21.09 -41.96 1.65
CA MET A 519 -19.82 -41.42 1.15
C MET A 519 -18.71 -41.52 2.20
N MET A 520 -19.02 -41.31 3.49
CA MET A 520 -18.02 -41.46 4.55
C MET A 520 -17.48 -42.88 4.66
N GLN A 521 -18.31 -43.88 4.38
CA GLN A 521 -17.87 -45.27 4.31
C GLN A 521 -16.93 -45.50 3.12
N GLU A 522 -17.24 -44.95 1.94
CA GLU A 522 -16.37 -45.03 0.77
C GLU A 522 -15.02 -44.35 1.01
N TYR A 523 -15.02 -43.18 1.65
CA TYR A 523 -13.79 -42.47 2.00
C TYR A 523 -12.94 -43.26 2.99
N ALA A 524 -13.55 -43.86 4.00
CA ALA A 524 -12.84 -44.68 4.97
C ALA A 524 -12.24 -45.94 4.35
N ALA A 525 -12.95 -46.57 3.43
CA ALA A 525 -12.41 -47.68 2.64
C ALA A 525 -11.22 -47.23 1.78
N ALA A 526 -11.34 -46.12 1.04
CA ALA A 526 -10.29 -45.60 0.18
C ALA A 526 -9.01 -45.23 0.96
N ILE A 527 -9.15 -44.62 2.13
CA ILE A 527 -8.02 -44.29 3.01
C ILE A 527 -7.34 -45.56 3.55
N SER A 528 -8.12 -46.56 3.94
CA SER A 528 -7.59 -47.85 4.41
C SER A 528 -6.86 -48.61 3.31
N GLU A 529 -7.43 -48.65 2.09
CA GLU A 529 -6.81 -49.27 0.91
C GLU A 529 -5.49 -48.59 0.51
N ALA A 530 -5.38 -47.27 0.76
CA ALA A 530 -4.14 -46.52 0.56
C ALA A 530 -3.07 -46.75 1.65
N GLY A 531 -3.32 -47.64 2.62
CA GLY A 531 -2.35 -48.08 3.62
C GLY A 531 -2.54 -47.47 5.01
N ALA A 532 -3.66 -46.80 5.28
CA ALA A 532 -3.94 -46.32 6.63
C ALA A 532 -4.20 -47.49 7.60
N PRO A 533 -3.60 -47.49 8.81
CA PRO A 533 -3.81 -48.53 9.82
C PRO A 533 -5.22 -48.53 10.43
N LEU A 534 -6.02 -47.48 10.21
CA LEU A 534 -7.40 -47.38 10.67
C LEU A 534 -8.37 -47.43 9.49
N ASP A 535 -9.42 -48.25 9.64
CA ASP A 535 -10.52 -48.39 8.66
C ASP A 535 -11.67 -47.40 8.87
N SER A 536 -11.51 -46.48 9.82
CA SER A 536 -12.56 -45.56 10.28
C SER A 536 -12.37 -44.13 9.81
N ILE A 537 -11.20 -43.78 9.26
CA ILE A 537 -10.86 -42.39 8.94
C ILE A 537 -11.52 -41.97 7.64
N TRP A 538 -12.45 -41.02 7.64
CA TRP A 538 -13.15 -40.56 6.43
C TRP A 538 -12.62 -39.22 5.89
N GLY A 539 -11.81 -38.50 6.65
CA GLY A 539 -11.30 -37.20 6.24
C GLY A 539 -10.22 -36.66 7.18
N PHE A 540 -9.54 -35.62 6.72
CA PHE A 540 -8.43 -35.01 7.45
C PHE A 540 -8.75 -33.56 7.80
N ILE A 541 -8.49 -33.16 9.04
CA ILE A 541 -8.78 -31.81 9.54
C ILE A 541 -7.50 -31.02 9.75
N ASP A 542 -7.49 -29.77 9.27
CA ASP A 542 -6.39 -28.84 9.55
C ASP A 542 -6.88 -27.37 9.54
N CYS A 543 -6.09 -26.49 10.15
CA CYS A 543 -6.29 -25.06 10.18
C CYS A 543 -5.31 -24.32 9.27
N THR A 544 -5.84 -23.45 8.41
CA THR A 544 -5.03 -22.58 7.57
C THR A 544 -5.08 -21.12 8.04
N ILE A 545 -3.92 -20.47 7.99
CA ILE A 545 -3.72 -19.07 8.38
C ILE A 545 -3.58 -18.25 7.10
N ARG A 546 -4.46 -17.27 6.89
CA ARG A 546 -4.48 -16.39 5.71
C ARG A 546 -4.04 -14.97 6.06
N PRO A 547 -2.80 -14.57 5.68
CA PRO A 547 -2.29 -13.24 5.96
C PRO A 547 -3.17 -12.14 5.35
N ILE A 548 -3.29 -11.05 6.09
CA ILE A 548 -4.01 -9.85 5.70
C ILE A 548 -3.14 -8.61 5.92
N CYS A 549 -3.56 -7.48 5.34
CA CYS A 549 -3.00 -6.19 5.71
C CYS A 549 -3.24 -5.94 7.20
N ARG A 550 -2.29 -5.29 7.87
CA ARG A 550 -2.48 -4.85 9.27
C ARG A 550 -3.75 -4.00 9.34
N PRO A 551 -4.79 -4.45 10.05
CA PRO A 551 -6.03 -3.69 10.10
C PRO A 551 -5.82 -2.41 10.92
N PHE A 552 -6.61 -1.38 10.66
CA PHE A 552 -6.54 -0.16 11.46
C PHE A 552 -7.05 -0.42 12.89
N ASP A 553 -8.16 -1.17 13.00
CA ASP A 553 -8.78 -1.57 14.26
C ASP A 553 -8.62 -3.09 14.53
N LEU A 554 -8.85 -3.55 15.75
CA LEU A 554 -8.80 -4.96 16.19
C LEU A 554 -7.49 -5.70 15.86
N GLN A 555 -6.38 -4.96 15.75
CA GLN A 555 -5.06 -5.50 15.37
C GLN A 555 -4.61 -6.68 16.24
N ARG A 556 -4.79 -6.57 17.56
CA ARG A 556 -4.39 -7.62 18.52
C ARG A 556 -5.15 -8.93 18.31
N ILE A 557 -6.41 -8.83 17.86
CA ILE A 557 -7.27 -9.98 17.62
C ILE A 557 -6.89 -10.67 16.31
N ALA A 558 -6.58 -9.89 15.29
CA ALA A 558 -6.11 -10.39 14.00
C ALA A 558 -4.67 -10.90 14.02
N TYR A 559 -3.85 -10.52 15.01
CA TYR A 559 -2.44 -10.91 15.06
C TYR A 559 -2.28 -12.38 15.47
N ASN A 560 -1.68 -13.18 14.59
CA ASN A 560 -1.33 -14.56 14.86
C ASN A 560 0.10 -14.62 15.45
N GLY A 561 0.21 -15.02 16.72
CA GLY A 561 1.50 -15.09 17.42
C GLY A 561 2.48 -16.12 16.86
N TYR A 562 1.97 -17.21 16.29
CA TYR A 562 2.78 -18.31 15.74
C TYR A 562 3.46 -17.91 14.43
N LYS A 563 2.70 -17.42 13.44
CA LYS A 563 3.21 -16.95 12.15
C LYS A 563 3.71 -15.50 12.18
N LYS A 564 3.50 -14.77 13.29
CA LYS A 564 3.90 -13.36 13.49
C LYS A 564 3.38 -12.40 12.42
N VAL A 565 2.16 -12.64 11.95
CA VAL A 565 1.47 -11.83 10.93
C VAL A 565 0.04 -11.54 11.36
N HIS A 566 -0.57 -10.49 10.81
CA HIS A 566 -2.02 -10.32 10.91
C HIS A 566 -2.68 -11.28 9.92
N ALA A 567 -3.68 -12.03 10.37
CA ALA A 567 -4.30 -13.07 9.56
C ALA A 567 -5.75 -13.35 9.98
N LEU A 568 -6.47 -13.99 9.08
CA LEU A 568 -7.70 -14.72 9.37
C LEU A 568 -7.39 -16.22 9.40
N LYS A 569 -8.02 -16.95 10.31
CA LYS A 569 -7.90 -18.41 10.39
C LYS A 569 -9.13 -19.11 9.83
N PHE A 570 -8.93 -20.27 9.23
CA PHE A 570 -9.98 -21.15 8.74
C PHE A 570 -9.65 -22.59 9.14
N GLN A 571 -10.67 -23.39 9.42
CA GLN A 571 -10.54 -24.83 9.62
C GLN A 571 -11.21 -25.53 8.45
N ALA A 572 -10.58 -26.54 7.88
CA ALA A 572 -11.18 -27.31 6.81
C ALA A 572 -11.04 -28.81 7.03
N VAL A 573 -11.99 -29.57 6.46
CA VAL A 573 -11.91 -31.02 6.32
C VAL A 573 -11.77 -31.37 4.86
N THR A 574 -10.71 -32.08 4.54
CA THR A 574 -10.34 -32.51 3.19
C THR A 574 -10.60 -34.00 3.03
N LEU A 575 -11.25 -34.36 1.93
CA LEU A 575 -11.78 -35.69 1.67
C LEU A 575 -10.90 -36.46 0.65
N PRO A 576 -10.94 -37.79 0.64
CA PRO A 576 -10.19 -38.63 -0.31
C PRO A 576 -10.51 -38.35 -1.78
N ASN A 577 -11.74 -37.93 -2.09
CA ASN A 577 -12.12 -37.51 -3.43
C ASN A 577 -11.55 -36.14 -3.83
N GLY A 578 -10.71 -35.53 -3.00
CA GLY A 578 -10.03 -34.26 -3.25
C GLY A 578 -10.87 -33.01 -2.99
N ILE A 579 -12.11 -33.15 -2.52
CA ILE A 579 -12.99 -32.05 -2.15
C ILE A 579 -12.67 -31.57 -0.73
N ILE A 580 -12.70 -30.25 -0.53
CA ILE A 580 -12.80 -29.67 0.82
C ILE A 580 -14.29 -29.69 1.20
N GLY A 581 -14.68 -30.70 1.98
CA GLY A 581 -16.09 -30.98 2.32
C GLY A 581 -16.65 -30.16 3.49
N HIS A 582 -15.78 -29.56 4.30
CA HIS A 582 -16.18 -28.63 5.34
C HIS A 582 -15.14 -27.49 5.45
N LEU A 583 -15.60 -26.25 5.59
CA LEU A 583 -14.76 -25.06 5.78
C LEU A 583 -15.42 -24.05 6.74
N PHE A 584 -14.87 -23.97 7.94
CA PHE A 584 -15.26 -23.02 8.97
C PHE A 584 -14.33 -21.81 9.03
N GLY A 585 -14.90 -20.63 9.31
CA GLY A 585 -14.21 -19.34 9.33
C GLY A 585 -14.82 -18.33 8.34
N PRO A 586 -14.33 -17.08 8.33
CA PRO A 586 -13.08 -16.60 8.94
C PRO A 586 -13.13 -16.41 10.46
N MET A 587 -12.05 -16.80 11.14
CA MET A 587 -11.85 -16.59 12.57
C MET A 587 -10.66 -15.67 12.87
N GLU A 588 -10.65 -15.13 14.09
CA GLU A 588 -9.58 -14.27 14.62
C GLU A 588 -8.20 -14.95 14.50
N GLY A 589 -7.20 -14.26 13.96
CA GLY A 589 -5.86 -14.82 13.76
C GLY A 589 -5.17 -15.33 15.03
N ARG A 590 -5.51 -14.79 16.21
CA ARG A 590 -4.94 -15.21 17.50
C ARG A 590 -5.44 -16.58 18.02
N ARG A 591 -6.58 -17.07 17.52
CA ARG A 591 -7.24 -18.28 18.05
C ARG A 591 -6.38 -19.52 17.77
N ASN A 592 -6.38 -20.48 18.68
CA ASN A 592 -5.74 -21.78 18.46
C ASN A 592 -6.69 -22.73 17.71
N ASP A 593 -6.17 -23.86 17.25
CA ASP A 593 -6.91 -24.74 16.32
C ASP A 593 -8.05 -25.49 17.04
N ASN A 594 -7.88 -25.77 18.34
CA ASN A 594 -8.94 -26.31 19.20
C ASN A 594 -10.12 -25.33 19.40
N ALA A 595 -9.87 -24.02 19.45
CA ALA A 595 -10.95 -23.04 19.50
C ALA A 595 -11.78 -23.05 18.20
N LEU A 596 -11.13 -23.19 17.04
CA LEU A 596 -11.85 -23.33 15.77
C LEU A 596 -12.67 -24.62 15.72
N LEU A 597 -12.12 -25.74 16.20
CA LEU A 597 -12.84 -27.01 16.28
C LEU A 597 -14.11 -26.90 17.14
N ALA A 598 -14.00 -26.28 18.32
CA ALA A 598 -15.14 -26.06 19.21
C ALA A 598 -16.20 -25.14 18.57
N GLU A 599 -15.79 -24.02 17.98
CA GLU A 599 -16.71 -23.03 17.41
C GLU A 599 -17.33 -23.48 16.07
N SER A 600 -16.72 -24.45 15.38
CA SER A 600 -17.24 -25.00 14.11
C SER A 600 -18.42 -25.97 14.29
N HIS A 601 -18.64 -26.49 15.50
CA HIS A 601 -19.59 -27.57 15.77
C HIS A 601 -19.37 -28.86 14.93
N LEU A 602 -18.19 -29.02 14.31
CA LEU A 602 -17.89 -30.13 13.40
C LEU A 602 -18.07 -31.51 14.05
N LEU A 603 -17.63 -31.68 15.30
CA LEU A 603 -17.77 -32.96 15.99
C LEU A 603 -19.22 -33.26 16.38
N GLU A 604 -20.06 -32.24 16.60
CA GLU A 604 -21.48 -32.44 16.89
C GLU A 604 -22.19 -32.95 15.63
N LYS A 605 -21.92 -32.33 14.48
CA LYS A 605 -22.41 -32.79 13.16
C LYS A 605 -21.91 -34.20 12.84
N ALA A 606 -20.63 -34.48 13.05
CA ALA A 606 -20.07 -35.81 12.83
C ALA A 606 -20.69 -36.88 13.76
N LYS A 607 -21.03 -36.53 15.01
CA LYS A 607 -21.71 -37.45 15.93
C LYS A 607 -23.09 -37.86 15.39
N GLU A 608 -23.80 -36.95 14.73
CA GLU A 608 -25.12 -37.22 14.18
C GLU A 608 -25.02 -38.07 12.90
N HIS A 609 -24.13 -37.69 11.98
CA HIS A 609 -24.14 -38.22 10.60
C HIS A 609 -23.04 -39.26 10.30
N ALA A 610 -21.93 -39.28 11.03
CA ALA A 610 -20.79 -40.18 10.77
C ALA A 610 -20.91 -41.53 11.51
N GLN A 611 -22.10 -42.11 11.60
CA GLN A 611 -22.32 -43.39 12.27
C GLN A 611 -21.97 -44.56 11.33
N LYS A 612 -21.26 -45.56 11.86
CA LYS A 612 -20.98 -46.80 11.11
C LYS A 612 -22.27 -47.61 10.96
N PRO A 613 -22.54 -48.21 9.78
CA PRO A 613 -23.71 -49.05 9.57
C PRO A 613 -23.83 -50.18 10.60
N GLY A 614 -25.06 -50.43 11.08
CA GLY A 614 -25.34 -51.51 12.04
C GLY A 614 -24.95 -51.20 13.49
N THR A 615 -24.48 -49.99 13.78
CA THR A 615 -24.17 -49.55 15.16
C THR A 615 -25.37 -48.88 15.81
N ASN A 616 -25.40 -48.86 17.15
CA ASN A 616 -26.50 -48.27 17.91
C ASN A 616 -26.01 -47.68 19.24
N ASN A 617 -26.95 -47.21 20.07
CA ASN A 617 -26.64 -46.57 21.34
C ASN A 617 -25.96 -47.46 22.40
N THR A 618 -25.87 -48.77 22.20
CA THR A 618 -25.12 -49.69 23.08
C THR A 618 -23.73 -50.05 22.52
N THR A 619 -23.45 -49.81 21.23
CA THR A 619 -22.12 -49.99 20.65
C THR A 619 -21.10 -49.05 21.31
N PRO A 620 -19.89 -49.51 21.70
CA PRO A 620 -18.87 -48.63 22.25
C PRO A 620 -18.60 -47.41 21.33
N PRO A 621 -18.48 -46.18 21.86
CA PRO A 621 -18.34 -44.98 21.03
C PRO A 621 -17.20 -45.04 20.00
N ALA A 622 -16.06 -45.65 20.36
CA ALA A 622 -14.91 -45.82 19.47
C ALA A 622 -15.18 -46.74 18.26
N GLN A 623 -16.20 -47.58 18.33
CA GLN A 623 -16.62 -48.49 17.24
C GLN A 623 -17.88 -47.99 16.53
N ARG A 624 -18.55 -46.98 17.08
CA ARG A 624 -19.83 -46.48 16.57
C ARG A 624 -19.67 -45.52 15.40
N TYR A 625 -18.59 -44.74 15.38
CA TYR A 625 -18.45 -43.65 14.42
C TYR A 625 -17.28 -43.84 13.46
N PHE A 626 -17.44 -43.34 12.24
CA PHE A 626 -16.32 -42.94 11.41
C PHE A 626 -15.66 -41.69 12.03
N GLN A 627 -14.35 -41.55 11.83
CA GLN A 627 -13.50 -40.58 12.51
C GLN A 627 -12.80 -39.67 11.52
N ILE A 628 -12.46 -38.46 11.96
CA ILE A 628 -11.52 -37.58 11.24
C ILE A 628 -10.12 -37.69 11.84
N PHE A 629 -9.09 -37.47 11.03
CA PHE A 629 -7.71 -37.44 11.48
C PHE A 629 -7.15 -36.03 11.45
N GLY A 630 -6.57 -35.57 12.56
CA GLY A 630 -6.00 -34.22 12.69
C GLY A 630 -4.54 -34.24 13.11
N ASP A 631 -3.94 -33.05 13.15
CA ASP A 631 -2.60 -32.85 13.71
C ASP A 631 -2.52 -33.22 15.22
N PRO A 632 -1.31 -33.32 15.80
CA PRO A 632 -1.15 -33.62 17.23
C PRO A 632 -1.70 -32.54 18.18
N ALA A 633 -2.02 -31.34 17.69
CA ALA A 633 -2.59 -30.28 18.52
C ALA A 633 -4.08 -30.56 18.82
N TYR A 634 -4.75 -31.35 17.98
CA TYR A 634 -6.06 -31.91 18.27
C TYR A 634 -5.97 -33.07 19.26
N GLY A 635 -6.92 -33.13 20.21
CA GLY A 635 -7.02 -34.23 21.18
C GLY A 635 -7.78 -35.45 20.63
N ILE A 636 -7.54 -36.62 21.22
CA ILE A 636 -8.22 -37.87 20.79
C ILE A 636 -9.64 -37.95 21.38
N SER A 637 -10.60 -38.32 20.55
CA SER A 637 -12.00 -38.57 20.93
C SER A 637 -12.60 -39.71 20.10
N PRO A 638 -13.82 -40.20 20.40
CA PRO A 638 -14.49 -41.20 19.57
C PRO A 638 -14.68 -40.80 18.10
N LEU A 639 -14.63 -39.50 17.77
CA LEU A 639 -14.87 -38.92 16.45
C LEU A 639 -13.62 -38.31 15.80
N LEU A 640 -12.53 -38.10 16.57
CA LEU A 640 -11.30 -37.47 16.09
C LEU A 640 -10.09 -38.25 16.60
N GLN A 641 -9.21 -38.63 15.68
CA GLN A 641 -7.93 -39.26 15.96
C GLN A 641 -6.79 -38.31 15.62
N SER A 642 -5.66 -38.45 16.32
CA SER A 642 -4.44 -37.65 16.11
C SER A 642 -3.20 -38.55 16.25
N PRO A 643 -2.03 -38.13 15.73
CA PRO A 643 -0.79 -38.87 15.92
C PRO A 643 -0.50 -39.15 17.41
N LEU A 644 0.02 -40.34 17.68
CA LEU A 644 0.43 -40.75 19.02
C LEU A 644 1.58 -39.85 19.50
N SER A 645 1.29 -39.03 20.52
CA SER A 645 2.15 -37.95 21.03
C SER A 645 2.10 -37.87 22.56
N GLY A 646 3.16 -37.35 23.21
CA GLY A 646 3.27 -37.28 24.67
C GLY A 646 4.71 -37.22 25.20
N GLN A 647 4.87 -37.14 26.53
CA GLN A 647 6.18 -37.20 27.19
C GLN A 647 6.65 -38.66 27.30
N GLY A 648 7.68 -39.03 26.56
CA GLY A 648 8.27 -40.38 26.60
C GLY A 648 8.91 -40.79 25.27
N ARG A 649 9.68 -41.89 25.27
CA ARG A 649 10.20 -42.50 24.04
C ARG A 649 9.11 -43.36 23.41
N ARG A 650 8.75 -43.04 22.18
CA ARG A 650 7.76 -43.81 21.41
C ARG A 650 8.24 -45.24 21.16
N THR A 651 7.32 -46.18 21.23
CA THR A 651 7.59 -47.58 20.85
C THR A 651 7.81 -47.68 19.33
N ARG A 652 8.38 -48.80 18.87
CA ARG A 652 8.55 -49.04 17.43
C ARG A 652 7.20 -49.09 16.71
N ASP A 653 6.19 -49.70 17.35
CA ASP A 653 4.86 -49.85 16.78
C ASP A 653 4.13 -48.51 16.70
N GLU A 654 4.29 -47.63 17.70
CA GLU A 654 3.75 -46.26 17.67
C GLU A 654 4.38 -45.42 16.55
N LEU A 655 5.69 -45.58 16.32
CA LEU A 655 6.38 -44.89 15.24
C LEU A 655 5.92 -45.39 13.87
N ALA A 656 5.81 -46.70 13.68
CA ALA A 656 5.31 -47.29 12.44
C ALA A 656 3.86 -46.90 12.16
N TRP A 657 3.00 -46.85 13.19
CA TRP A 657 1.63 -46.40 13.05
C TRP A 657 1.54 -44.91 12.66
N ASN A 658 2.32 -44.04 13.33
CA ASN A 658 2.38 -42.62 12.99
C ASN A 658 2.94 -42.39 11.57
N GLU A 659 3.93 -43.19 11.14
CA GLU A 659 4.49 -43.13 9.79
C GLU A 659 3.45 -43.51 8.73
N ALA A 660 2.70 -44.59 8.96
CA ALA A 660 1.63 -45.01 8.06
C ALA A 660 0.49 -43.98 7.97
N MET A 661 0.07 -43.39 9.10
CA MET A 661 -0.92 -42.31 9.11
C MET A 661 -0.41 -41.02 8.45
N ALA A 662 0.86 -40.66 8.68
CA ALA A 662 1.46 -39.48 8.05
C ALA A 662 1.55 -39.63 6.53
N ALA A 663 1.85 -40.83 6.02
CA ALA A 663 1.92 -41.10 4.59
C ALA A 663 0.61 -40.77 3.86
N VAL A 664 -0.55 -41.18 4.41
CA VAL A 664 -1.86 -40.88 3.83
C VAL A 664 -2.29 -39.42 4.07
N GLN A 665 -1.81 -38.77 5.14
CA GLN A 665 -2.13 -37.37 5.45
C GLN A 665 -1.41 -36.37 4.50
N ILE A 666 -0.18 -36.66 4.08
CA ILE A 666 0.63 -35.76 3.22
C ILE A 666 -0.10 -35.41 1.90
N GLU A 667 -0.70 -36.40 1.25
CA GLU A 667 -1.42 -36.21 -0.03
C GLU A 667 -2.66 -35.30 0.13
N VAL A 668 -3.09 -35.09 1.37
CA VAL A 668 -4.25 -34.28 1.72
C VAL A 668 -3.85 -32.87 2.19
N GLU A 669 -2.69 -32.69 2.84
CA GLU A 669 -2.10 -31.38 3.12
C GLU A 669 -1.89 -30.55 1.82
N HIS A 670 -1.68 -31.24 0.70
CA HIS A 670 -1.60 -30.64 -0.63
C HIS A 670 -2.88 -29.89 -1.04
N ALA A 671 -4.05 -30.23 -0.51
CA ALA A 671 -5.31 -29.57 -0.85
C ALA A 671 -5.32 -28.08 -0.44
N PHE A 672 -4.78 -27.73 0.74
CA PHE A 672 -4.66 -26.35 1.20
C PHE A 672 -3.66 -25.54 0.36
N GLY A 673 -2.51 -26.15 0.02
CA GLY A 673 -1.54 -25.57 -0.90
C GLY A 673 -2.13 -25.35 -2.29
N GLY A 674 -2.96 -26.28 -2.76
CA GLY A 674 -3.62 -26.27 -4.06
C GLY A 674 -4.56 -25.08 -4.25
N VAL A 675 -5.34 -24.70 -3.24
CA VAL A 675 -6.22 -23.51 -3.30
C VAL A 675 -5.37 -22.26 -3.57
N VAL A 676 -4.31 -22.05 -2.79
CA VAL A 676 -3.47 -20.86 -2.88
C VAL A 676 -2.63 -20.82 -4.17
N ALA A 677 -2.19 -21.98 -4.65
CA ALA A 677 -1.48 -22.10 -5.92
C ALA A 677 -2.38 -21.81 -7.13
N LYS A 678 -3.63 -22.29 -7.11
CA LYS A 678 -4.61 -22.03 -8.19
C LYS A 678 -5.04 -20.57 -8.24
N TRP A 679 -5.17 -19.92 -7.08
CA TRP A 679 -5.72 -18.57 -6.92
C TRP A 679 -4.70 -17.56 -6.33
N PRO A 680 -3.74 -17.05 -7.14
CA PRO A 680 -2.67 -16.16 -6.66
C PRO A 680 -3.15 -14.87 -5.98
N PHE A 681 -4.38 -14.42 -6.25
CA PHE A 681 -4.96 -13.26 -5.58
C PHE A 681 -4.96 -13.45 -4.04
N LEU A 682 -5.16 -14.69 -3.56
CA LEU A 682 -5.14 -15.00 -2.14
C LEU A 682 -3.78 -14.72 -1.46
N ASN A 683 -2.69 -14.65 -2.23
CA ASN A 683 -1.35 -14.31 -1.73
C ASN A 683 -1.05 -12.81 -1.75
N SER A 684 -1.93 -12.00 -2.35
CA SER A 684 -1.81 -10.54 -2.36
C SER A 684 -2.27 -9.93 -1.04
N TRP A 685 -1.75 -10.42 0.09
CA TRP A 685 -2.19 -10.07 1.44
C TRP A 685 -2.15 -8.56 1.73
N TRP A 686 -1.25 -7.81 1.07
CA TRP A 686 -1.19 -6.35 1.15
C TRP A 686 -2.43 -5.63 0.58
N LYS A 687 -3.23 -6.32 -0.24
CA LYS A 687 -4.53 -5.86 -0.76
C LYS A 687 -5.71 -6.28 0.13
N HIS A 688 -5.51 -7.25 1.01
CA HIS A 688 -6.56 -7.80 1.87
C HIS A 688 -6.78 -6.90 3.09
N ARG A 689 -7.61 -5.88 2.92
CA ARG A 689 -7.97 -4.93 3.99
C ARG A 689 -9.33 -5.31 4.57
N VAL A 690 -9.30 -5.89 5.77
CA VAL A 690 -10.51 -6.11 6.59
C VAL A 690 -11.19 -4.75 6.83
N PHE A 691 -12.52 -4.74 6.88
CA PHE A 691 -13.40 -3.55 6.89
C PHE A 691 -13.53 -2.78 5.56
N SER A 692 -12.62 -2.97 4.60
CA SER A 692 -12.74 -2.35 3.26
C SER A 692 -13.20 -3.32 2.18
N SER A 693 -13.09 -4.63 2.43
CA SER A 693 -13.37 -5.69 1.46
C SER A 693 -13.80 -6.97 2.18
N PRO A 694 -14.55 -7.88 1.54
CA PRO A 694 -14.99 -9.14 2.14
C PRO A 694 -13.86 -10.18 2.18
N VAL A 695 -12.75 -9.84 2.82
CA VAL A 695 -11.49 -10.62 2.80
C VAL A 695 -11.69 -12.09 3.15
N GLY A 696 -12.50 -12.38 4.18
CA GLY A 696 -12.75 -13.75 4.60
C GLY A 696 -13.51 -14.58 3.56
N ARG A 697 -14.39 -13.94 2.78
CA ARG A 697 -15.20 -14.60 1.75
C ARG A 697 -14.37 -14.97 0.52
N TYR A 698 -13.30 -14.21 0.22
CA TYR A 698 -12.40 -14.57 -0.90
C TYR A 698 -11.82 -15.97 -0.76
N TYR A 699 -11.46 -16.39 0.45
CA TYR A 699 -10.93 -17.73 0.68
C TYR A 699 -12.01 -18.81 0.51
N ARG A 700 -13.23 -18.57 1.03
CA ARG A 700 -14.37 -19.47 0.89
C ARG A 700 -14.77 -19.69 -0.58
N VAL A 701 -14.88 -18.60 -1.35
CA VAL A 701 -15.17 -18.68 -2.80
C VAL A 701 -14.05 -19.37 -3.57
N ALA A 702 -12.79 -19.13 -3.20
CA ALA A 702 -11.67 -19.84 -3.81
C ALA A 702 -11.69 -21.35 -3.53
N VAL A 703 -12.18 -21.77 -2.36
CA VAL A 703 -12.42 -23.19 -2.05
C VAL A 703 -13.52 -23.75 -2.95
N LEU A 704 -14.66 -23.06 -3.11
CA LEU A 704 -15.73 -23.47 -4.03
C LEU A 704 -15.20 -23.64 -5.47
N PHE A 705 -14.40 -22.71 -5.98
CA PHE A 705 -13.80 -22.84 -7.31
C PHE A 705 -12.76 -23.96 -7.40
N THR A 706 -12.05 -24.25 -6.30
CA THR A 706 -11.11 -25.38 -6.24
C THR A 706 -11.85 -26.71 -6.29
N ASN A 707 -12.96 -26.82 -5.55
CA ASN A 707 -13.85 -27.98 -5.58
C ASN A 707 -14.48 -28.15 -6.97
N ALA A 708 -14.97 -27.07 -7.59
CA ALA A 708 -15.49 -27.10 -8.96
C ALA A 708 -14.44 -27.57 -9.99
N ALA A 709 -13.19 -27.09 -9.86
CA ALA A 709 -12.10 -27.55 -10.72
C ALA A 709 -11.78 -29.04 -10.51
N ASN A 710 -11.91 -29.53 -9.27
CA ASN A 710 -11.74 -30.95 -8.96
C ASN A 710 -12.87 -31.81 -9.55
N CYS A 711 -14.12 -31.34 -9.52
CA CYS A 711 -15.27 -32.01 -10.14
C CYS A 711 -15.11 -32.17 -11.67
N LEU A 712 -14.44 -31.21 -12.32
CA LEU A 712 -14.13 -31.26 -13.75
C LEU A 712 -12.89 -32.10 -14.06
N HIS A 713 -11.84 -31.93 -13.25
CA HIS A 713 -10.54 -32.60 -13.41
C HIS A 713 -10.05 -33.10 -12.05
N PRO A 714 -10.20 -34.40 -11.75
CA PRO A 714 -9.78 -34.96 -10.47
C PRO A 714 -8.34 -34.62 -10.14
N ASN A 715 -8.12 -34.07 -8.95
CA ASN A 715 -6.82 -33.63 -8.46
C ASN A 715 -5.96 -34.82 -7.99
N GLN A 716 -4.72 -34.53 -7.58
CA GLN A 716 -3.77 -35.55 -7.13
C GLN A 716 -4.32 -36.39 -5.97
N THR A 717 -5.00 -35.77 -5.01
CA THR A 717 -5.61 -36.47 -3.86
C THR A 717 -6.65 -37.49 -4.33
N ALA A 718 -7.59 -37.06 -5.19
CA ALA A 718 -8.61 -37.94 -5.79
C ALA A 718 -7.99 -39.12 -6.54
N GLN A 719 -6.90 -38.87 -7.28
CA GLN A 719 -6.18 -39.90 -8.03
C GLN A 719 -5.43 -40.88 -7.12
N TYR A 720 -4.78 -40.37 -6.07
CA TYR A 720 -4.03 -41.18 -5.11
C TYR A 720 -4.93 -42.17 -4.38
N PHE A 721 -6.05 -41.69 -3.84
CA PHE A 721 -7.03 -42.54 -3.15
C PHE A 721 -7.96 -43.30 -4.11
N ASN A 722 -7.81 -43.12 -5.42
CA ASN A 722 -8.71 -43.68 -6.44
C ASN A 722 -10.20 -43.40 -6.14
N CYS A 723 -10.48 -42.22 -5.59
CA CYS A 723 -11.81 -41.80 -5.15
C CYS A 723 -12.27 -40.64 -6.02
N ARG A 724 -13.35 -40.81 -6.79
CA ARG A 724 -13.77 -39.79 -7.76
C ARG A 724 -14.60 -38.69 -7.08
N PRO A 725 -14.37 -37.41 -7.43
CA PRO A 725 -15.26 -36.34 -7.01
C PRO A 725 -16.61 -36.44 -7.74
N PRO A 726 -17.67 -35.84 -7.19
CA PRO A 726 -18.94 -35.68 -7.90
C PRO A 726 -18.75 -34.87 -9.19
N SER A 727 -19.70 -34.97 -10.11
CA SER A 727 -19.76 -34.05 -11.24
C SER A 727 -20.05 -32.62 -10.77
N LEU A 728 -19.77 -31.64 -11.64
CA LEU A 728 -19.96 -30.23 -11.32
C LEU A 728 -21.41 -29.89 -10.89
N HIS A 729 -22.41 -30.54 -11.50
CA HIS A 729 -23.83 -30.29 -11.19
C HIS A 729 -24.31 -31.05 -9.96
N GLU A 730 -23.73 -32.21 -9.66
CA GLU A 730 -24.00 -32.93 -8.40
C GLU A 730 -23.41 -32.17 -7.20
N TYR A 731 -22.26 -31.52 -7.38
CA TYR A 731 -21.66 -30.72 -6.32
C TYR A 731 -22.46 -29.44 -6.01
N PHE A 732 -22.86 -28.68 -7.05
CA PHE A 732 -23.64 -27.45 -6.87
C PHE A 732 -25.16 -27.76 -6.84
N HIS A 733 -25.60 -28.37 -5.75
CA HIS A 733 -27.02 -28.67 -5.48
C HIS A 733 -27.60 -27.78 -4.37
N ASP A 734 -28.93 -27.73 -4.31
CA ASP A 734 -29.70 -26.92 -3.36
C ASP A 734 -29.81 -27.53 -1.97
#